data_AF-A0A9W4H402-F1
#
_entry.id   AF-A0A9W4H402-F1
#
_cell.length_a   1.000
_cell.length_b   1.000
_cell.length_c   1.000
_cell.angle_alpha   90.00
_cell.angle_beta   90.00
_cell.angle_gamma   90.00
#
_symmetry.space_group_name_H-M   'P 1'
#
loop_
_entity.id
_entity.type
_entity.pdbx_description
1 polymer ?
#
loop_
_entity_poly.entity_id
_entity_poly.type
_entity_poly.pdbx_seq_one_letter_code
_entity_poly.pdbx_strand_id
1 'polypeptide(L)'
;MKKGWYGVPLERSDYLRLDPDENSCGPEDFQGWLEGFGKGKRLAVDLFSGAGGLSFGVQQAGWTIAAAVDFDDPALDTHRANFPGLSLKMDLGDPAERDRLEEILKPAKIDLVAGGPPCQPFSRAGRNKIRDLVKNHGRDPEDRRKELWSAYLDMVKRIRPRAVLMENVPDMGLHDDFFVIRTIEDELEEIGYATQVRLVDAWNYGVPQHRKRLILLARNDVDDFTWRKPDEKRTTLRDAIGDLPELEVIPTERVGQRKLTYRTPRNLSDFGRKMRDGAPRGTVWDHMTRRVRKDDHRIFQVMEPDTKYSELQEKLARDEKKYQRYSATKYTDKYKKLAWNELSRTITAHIAKDGYWYIHPEQLRTLTVREAARVQTFPDRFRFAGTRSDAFRQIGNAVPPLLGEAAATVLRPLDHATAQGTELRPHWREVRAALTKWAEQRRDSSDWYQLPNETPVPLHAAVVAILSSTKIKSTAMADLTAAVRKSKRLSSTLFKKLVDTAPTAAARARVNRLEPLVDKPYDWQWSKRFDVPSKLAMKPAEESLYRLLIGEDLMLVVQGTLRVAARMNDIDTDHPNRHSEGRVNLVKLVGAGEDAPLRMGAIRIIGTDLCREDEPVCSECPLVAHCPRQKALPTIF
;
A
#
# COMPACT_ATOMS: atom_id res chain seq x y z
N MET A 1 -34.48 -18.09 20.75
CA MET A 1 -33.79 -16.80 20.49
C MET A 1 -34.72 -15.65 20.88
N LYS A 2 -34.45 -14.90 21.96
CA LYS A 2 -35.23 -13.68 22.26
C LYS A 2 -34.98 -12.68 21.12
N LYS A 3 -36.04 -12.22 20.45
CA LYS A 3 -35.99 -11.15 19.44
C LYS A 3 -35.24 -9.95 20.05
N GLY A 4 -34.01 -9.71 19.59
CA GLY A 4 -33.23 -8.56 20.02
C GLY A 4 -33.88 -7.29 19.49
N TRP A 5 -34.55 -6.54 20.37
CA TRP A 5 -35.00 -5.20 20.04
C TRP A 5 -33.78 -4.29 19.88
N TYR A 6 -33.51 -3.83 18.66
CA TYR A 6 -32.63 -2.68 18.47
C TYR A 6 -33.31 -1.48 19.13
N GLY A 7 -32.69 -0.93 20.18
CA GLY A 7 -33.23 0.21 20.95
C GLY A 7 -33.28 1.55 20.20
N VAL A 8 -33.18 1.53 18.86
CA VAL A 8 -33.37 2.67 17.96
C VAL A 8 -34.10 2.16 16.72
N PRO A 9 -35.10 2.89 16.20
CA PRO A 9 -35.65 2.61 14.88
C PRO A 9 -34.55 2.55 13.81
N LEU A 10 -34.58 1.52 12.96
CA LEU A 10 -33.73 1.45 11.77
C LEU A 10 -34.28 2.43 10.73
N GLU A 11 -33.69 3.62 10.66
CA GLU A 11 -34.07 4.67 9.71
C GLU A 11 -32.98 4.80 8.64
N ARG A 12 -33.34 4.55 7.38
CA ARG A 12 -32.55 5.00 6.23
C ARG A 12 -32.86 6.47 6.01
N SER A 13 -31.84 7.31 5.85
CA SER A 13 -32.05 8.71 5.48
C SER A 13 -32.58 8.79 4.05
N ASP A 14 -33.18 9.92 3.71
CA ASP A 14 -33.56 10.22 2.33
C ASP A 14 -32.37 10.11 1.38
N TYR A 15 -32.64 9.63 0.17
CA TYR A 15 -31.66 9.51 -0.89
C TYR A 15 -31.39 10.89 -1.52
N LEU A 16 -30.13 11.33 -1.58
CA LEU A 16 -29.74 12.50 -2.35
C LEU A 16 -29.57 12.17 -3.82
N ARG A 17 -30.24 12.93 -4.67
CA ARG A 17 -29.81 13.10 -6.07
C ARG A 17 -29.10 14.44 -6.21
N LEU A 18 -28.01 14.43 -6.94
CA LEU A 18 -27.26 15.64 -7.30
C LEU A 18 -27.40 15.87 -8.78
N ASP A 19 -27.52 17.13 -9.17
CA ASP A 19 -27.44 17.50 -10.56
C ASP A 19 -25.99 17.31 -11.06
N PRO A 20 -25.79 16.85 -12.30
CA PRO A 20 -24.47 16.75 -12.90
C PRO A 20 -23.74 18.10 -12.93
N ASP A 21 -22.40 18.05 -12.94
CA ASP A 21 -21.57 19.19 -13.28
C ASP A 21 -21.94 19.71 -14.68
N GLU A 22 -21.91 21.03 -14.87
CA GLU A 22 -22.29 21.68 -16.12
C GLU A 22 -21.41 21.24 -17.31
N ASN A 23 -20.20 20.74 -17.04
CA ASN A 23 -19.26 20.23 -18.02
C ASN A 23 -19.12 18.69 -17.94
N SER A 24 -20.08 18.00 -17.35
CA SER A 24 -20.18 16.54 -17.47
C SER A 24 -20.66 16.15 -18.88
N CYS A 25 -20.29 14.97 -19.37
CA CYS A 25 -20.70 14.48 -20.69
C CYS A 25 -20.98 12.97 -20.68
N GLY A 26 -21.71 12.50 -21.70
CA GLY A 26 -21.84 11.09 -22.05
C GLY A 26 -20.76 10.64 -23.06
N PRO A 27 -20.53 9.32 -23.23
CA PRO A 27 -19.59 8.80 -24.22
C PRO A 27 -19.80 9.34 -25.64
N GLU A 28 -21.06 9.54 -26.03
CA GLU A 28 -21.49 10.09 -27.32
C GLU A 28 -21.06 11.54 -27.55
N ASP A 29 -20.96 12.33 -26.48
CA ASP A 29 -20.61 13.76 -26.52
C ASP A 29 -19.13 14.02 -26.20
N PHE A 30 -18.37 12.98 -25.88
CA PHE A 30 -16.99 13.11 -25.38
C PHE A 30 -16.07 13.83 -26.36
N GLN A 31 -16.22 13.59 -27.66
CA GLN A 31 -15.44 14.30 -28.67
C GLN A 31 -15.73 15.81 -28.65
N GLY A 32 -17.01 16.21 -28.58
CA GLY A 32 -17.40 17.61 -28.44
C GLY A 32 -16.88 18.23 -27.14
N TRP A 33 -16.86 17.45 -26.05
CA TRP A 33 -16.27 17.87 -24.79
C TRP A 33 -14.75 18.13 -24.92
N LEU A 34 -14.01 17.27 -25.63
CA LEU A 34 -12.57 17.43 -25.87
C LEU A 34 -12.28 18.67 -26.73
N GLU A 35 -13.12 18.96 -27.71
CA GLU A 35 -13.00 20.14 -28.59
C GLU A 35 -13.44 21.45 -27.89
N GLY A 36 -14.32 21.35 -26.90
CA GLY A 36 -14.80 22.45 -26.07
C GLY A 36 -14.04 22.58 -24.74
N PHE A 37 -14.63 22.07 -23.66
CA PHE A 37 -14.11 22.26 -22.31
C PHE A 37 -12.73 21.62 -22.10
N GLY A 38 -12.47 20.45 -22.69
CA GLY A 38 -11.22 19.70 -22.56
C GLY A 38 -10.05 20.27 -23.36
N LYS A 39 -10.31 21.21 -24.29
CA LYS A 39 -9.32 21.68 -25.25
C LYS A 39 -8.13 22.35 -24.56
N GLY A 40 -6.92 21.85 -24.85
CA GLY A 40 -5.67 22.37 -24.30
C GLY A 40 -5.45 22.10 -22.80
N LYS A 41 -6.34 21.34 -22.16
CA LYS A 41 -6.20 20.95 -20.75
C LYS A 41 -5.34 19.69 -20.62
N ARG A 42 -4.77 19.49 -19.43
CA ARG A 42 -4.03 18.27 -19.06
C ARG A 42 -5.03 17.23 -18.59
N LEU A 43 -5.22 16.17 -19.37
CA LEU A 43 -6.31 15.23 -19.13
C LEU A 43 -5.87 14.07 -18.23
N ALA A 44 -6.70 13.73 -17.26
CA ALA A 44 -6.50 12.61 -16.36
C ALA A 44 -7.69 11.64 -16.40
N VAL A 45 -7.41 10.36 -16.20
CA VAL A 45 -8.42 9.31 -15.99
C VAL A 45 -8.27 8.75 -14.59
N ASP A 46 -9.36 8.65 -13.83
CA ASP A 46 -9.38 8.04 -12.49
C ASP A 46 -10.08 6.67 -12.54
N LEU A 47 -9.31 5.59 -12.41
CA LEU A 47 -9.80 4.21 -12.40
C LEU A 47 -10.09 3.78 -10.95
N PHE A 48 -11.24 3.14 -10.72
CA PHE A 48 -11.72 2.83 -9.37
C PHE A 48 -11.93 4.11 -8.54
N SER A 49 -12.52 5.11 -9.18
CA SER A 49 -12.59 6.51 -8.72
C SER A 49 -13.34 6.70 -7.40
N GLY A 50 -14.27 5.80 -7.07
CA GLY A 50 -15.21 5.98 -5.97
C GLY A 50 -15.91 7.33 -6.08
N ALA A 51 -16.02 8.03 -4.95
CA ALA A 51 -16.60 9.37 -4.91
C ALA A 51 -15.67 10.47 -5.46
N GLY A 52 -14.49 10.13 -5.97
CA GLY A 52 -13.55 11.09 -6.55
C GLY A 52 -12.69 11.85 -5.54
N GLY A 53 -12.36 11.27 -4.38
CA GLY A 53 -11.40 11.89 -3.46
C GLY A 53 -10.00 12.05 -4.07
N LEU A 54 -9.56 11.05 -4.83
CA LEU A 54 -8.32 11.10 -5.60
C LEU A 54 -8.44 12.08 -6.78
N SER A 55 -9.52 11.96 -7.57
CA SER A 55 -9.88 12.93 -8.62
C SER A 55 -9.81 14.39 -8.16
N PHE A 56 -10.34 14.72 -6.97
CA PHE A 56 -10.25 16.08 -6.44
C PHE A 56 -8.81 16.51 -6.19
N GLY A 57 -7.99 15.64 -5.57
CA GLY A 57 -6.57 15.92 -5.37
C GLY A 57 -5.83 16.12 -6.68
N VAL A 58 -6.09 15.28 -7.68
CA VAL A 58 -5.53 15.39 -9.03
C VAL A 58 -5.94 16.71 -9.69
N GLN A 59 -7.21 17.12 -9.59
CA GLN A 59 -7.67 18.40 -10.13
C GLN A 59 -6.98 19.59 -9.43
N GLN A 60 -6.85 19.55 -8.10
CA GLN A 60 -6.16 20.59 -7.33
C GLN A 60 -4.69 20.73 -7.72
N ALA A 61 -4.06 19.64 -8.15
CA ALA A 61 -2.68 19.65 -8.60
C ALA A 61 -2.51 20.13 -10.07
N GLY A 62 -3.61 20.49 -10.75
CA GLY A 62 -3.61 21.17 -12.05
C GLY A 62 -3.98 20.31 -13.26
N TRP A 63 -4.60 19.14 -13.03
CA TRP A 63 -5.16 18.30 -14.09
C TRP A 63 -6.67 18.53 -14.24
N THR A 64 -7.22 18.00 -15.33
CA THR A 64 -8.66 17.95 -15.59
C THR A 64 -9.09 16.51 -15.73
N ILE A 65 -10.08 16.08 -14.95
CA ILE A 65 -10.63 14.73 -15.05
C ILE A 65 -11.41 14.64 -16.36
N ALA A 66 -10.94 13.81 -17.28
CA ALA A 66 -11.60 13.54 -18.56
C ALA A 66 -12.55 12.35 -18.43
N ALA A 67 -12.17 11.35 -17.63
CA ALA A 67 -13.02 10.21 -17.33
C ALA A 67 -12.74 9.66 -15.93
N ALA A 68 -13.79 9.16 -15.30
CA ALA A 68 -13.71 8.37 -14.09
C ALA A 68 -14.52 7.10 -14.25
N VAL A 69 -13.98 6.01 -13.71
CA VAL A 69 -14.56 4.67 -13.85
C VAL A 69 -14.78 4.06 -12.47
N ASP A 70 -15.98 3.57 -12.23
CA ASP A 70 -16.34 2.81 -11.03
C ASP A 70 -17.54 1.89 -11.34
N PHE A 71 -17.91 1.02 -10.40
CA PHE A 71 -19.09 0.16 -10.52
C PHE A 71 -20.21 0.56 -9.53
N ASP A 72 -19.93 1.40 -8.53
CA ASP A 72 -20.89 1.85 -7.51
C ASP A 72 -21.69 3.08 -8.01
N ASP A 73 -22.99 2.90 -8.28
CA ASP A 73 -23.85 3.96 -8.80
C ASP A 73 -23.86 5.25 -7.93
N PRO A 74 -24.03 5.19 -6.59
CA PRO A 74 -24.01 6.40 -5.77
C PRO A 74 -22.67 7.14 -5.83
N ALA A 75 -21.56 6.42 -5.98
CA ALA A 75 -20.24 7.03 -6.12
C ALA A 75 -20.09 7.72 -7.48
N LEU A 76 -20.58 7.12 -8.56
CA LEU A 76 -20.59 7.74 -9.90
C LEU A 76 -21.52 8.95 -9.98
N ASP A 77 -22.66 8.93 -9.30
CA ASP A 77 -23.55 10.09 -9.20
C ASP A 77 -22.88 11.23 -8.43
N THR A 78 -22.14 10.90 -7.35
CA THR A 78 -21.27 11.88 -6.67
C THR A 78 -20.20 12.40 -7.61
N HIS A 79 -19.50 11.53 -8.34
CA HIS A 79 -18.44 11.94 -9.25
C HIS A 79 -18.98 12.89 -10.33
N ARG A 80 -20.06 12.49 -11.02
CA ARG A 80 -20.71 13.28 -12.07
C ARG A 80 -21.17 14.66 -11.60
N ALA A 81 -21.56 14.79 -10.33
CA ALA A 81 -21.99 16.06 -9.75
C ALA A 81 -20.85 17.00 -9.33
N ASN A 82 -19.62 16.50 -9.19
CA ASN A 82 -18.49 17.29 -8.68
C ASN A 82 -17.35 17.46 -9.69
N PHE A 83 -17.39 16.74 -10.83
CA PHE A 83 -16.31 16.74 -11.82
C PHE A 83 -16.85 16.83 -13.25
N PRO A 84 -16.09 17.47 -14.15
CA PRO A 84 -16.40 17.49 -15.57
C PRO A 84 -16.07 16.13 -16.21
N GLY A 85 -16.38 15.98 -17.49
CA GLY A 85 -16.02 14.80 -18.27
C GLY A 85 -16.94 13.60 -18.04
N LEU A 86 -16.41 12.40 -18.27
CA LEU A 86 -17.16 11.14 -18.22
C LEU A 86 -17.19 10.55 -16.80
N SER A 87 -18.36 10.07 -16.37
CA SER A 87 -18.51 9.19 -15.19
C SER A 87 -19.12 7.86 -15.65
N LEU A 88 -18.26 6.85 -15.84
CA LEU A 88 -18.57 5.60 -16.53
C LEU A 88 -18.77 4.45 -15.53
N LYS A 89 -19.93 3.79 -15.64
CA LYS A 89 -20.19 2.55 -14.91
C LYS A 89 -19.61 1.37 -15.67
N MET A 90 -18.51 0.80 -15.16
CA MET A 90 -17.83 -0.33 -15.79
C MET A 90 -17.19 -1.24 -14.72
N ASP A 91 -17.14 -2.54 -14.99
CA ASP A 91 -16.34 -3.48 -14.19
C ASP A 91 -15.03 -3.78 -14.93
N LEU A 92 -13.94 -3.14 -14.50
CA LEU A 92 -12.62 -3.32 -15.11
C LEU A 92 -12.05 -4.73 -14.94
N GLY A 93 -12.65 -5.57 -14.09
CA GLY A 93 -12.35 -7.00 -14.05
C GLY A 93 -12.71 -7.73 -15.35
N ASP A 94 -13.69 -7.21 -16.10
CA ASP A 94 -14.09 -7.71 -17.41
C ASP A 94 -13.15 -7.15 -18.51
N PRO A 95 -12.44 -7.99 -19.28
CA PRO A 95 -11.67 -7.57 -20.44
C PRO A 95 -12.49 -6.79 -21.47
N ALA A 96 -13.77 -7.14 -21.71
CA ALA A 96 -14.59 -6.48 -22.71
C ALA A 96 -14.91 -5.03 -22.33
N GLU A 97 -15.11 -4.75 -21.03
CA GLU A 97 -15.30 -3.39 -20.53
C GLU A 97 -14.01 -2.55 -20.63
N ARG A 98 -12.84 -3.19 -20.49
CA ARG A 98 -11.54 -2.53 -20.74
C ARG A 98 -11.33 -2.17 -22.21
N ASP A 99 -11.67 -3.08 -23.13
CA ASP A 99 -11.61 -2.82 -24.57
C ASP A 99 -12.56 -1.66 -24.95
N ARG A 100 -13.76 -1.64 -24.37
CA ARG A 100 -14.72 -0.54 -24.56
C ARG A 100 -14.20 0.79 -24.02
N LEU A 101 -13.60 0.79 -22.84
CA LEU A 101 -13.01 1.99 -22.24
C LEU A 101 -11.87 2.55 -23.09
N GLU A 102 -10.99 1.68 -23.61
CA GLU A 102 -9.92 2.08 -24.52
C GLU A 102 -10.46 2.79 -25.77
N GLU A 103 -11.49 2.23 -26.42
CA GLU A 103 -12.10 2.86 -27.59
C GLU A 103 -12.78 4.20 -27.28
N ILE A 104 -13.43 4.35 -26.12
CA ILE A 104 -14.01 5.64 -25.68
C ILE A 104 -12.91 6.69 -25.46
N LEU A 105 -11.77 6.30 -24.90
CA LEU A 105 -10.68 7.22 -24.57
C LEU A 105 -9.73 7.50 -25.74
N LYS A 106 -9.74 6.68 -26.79
CA LYS A 106 -8.92 6.79 -27.99
C LYS A 106 -8.80 8.20 -28.62
N PRO A 107 -9.86 9.03 -28.72
CA PRO A 107 -9.73 10.39 -29.25
C PRO A 107 -9.00 11.35 -28.29
N ALA A 108 -8.83 11.01 -27.02
CA ALA A 108 -8.22 11.86 -26.02
C ALA A 108 -6.73 11.53 -25.81
N LYS A 109 -5.90 12.56 -25.75
CA LYS A 109 -4.53 12.43 -25.24
C LYS A 109 -4.55 12.46 -23.72
N ILE A 110 -4.53 11.29 -23.08
CA ILE A 110 -4.51 11.17 -21.62
C ILE A 110 -3.08 11.38 -21.10
N ASP A 111 -2.92 12.37 -20.21
CA ASP A 111 -1.63 12.70 -19.60
C ASP A 111 -1.35 11.92 -18.31
N LEU A 112 -2.41 11.55 -17.58
CA LEU A 112 -2.32 10.88 -16.29
C LEU A 112 -3.38 9.77 -16.18
N VAL A 113 -2.97 8.57 -15.78
CA VAL A 113 -3.89 7.57 -15.24
C VAL A 113 -3.67 7.50 -13.74
N ALA A 114 -4.72 7.83 -12.98
CA ALA A 114 -4.78 7.70 -11.53
C ALA A 114 -5.71 6.53 -11.14
N GLY A 115 -5.53 5.96 -9.95
CA GLY A 115 -6.52 5.03 -9.42
C GLY A 115 -6.14 4.33 -8.14
N GLY A 116 -7.14 3.72 -7.51
CA GLY A 116 -7.01 2.95 -6.27
C GLY A 116 -7.61 1.55 -6.40
N PRO A 117 -7.00 0.62 -7.17
CA PRO A 117 -7.57 -0.70 -7.38
C PRO A 117 -7.74 -1.42 -6.03
N PRO A 118 -8.94 -1.98 -5.72
CA PRO A 118 -9.20 -2.55 -4.41
C PRO A 118 -8.34 -3.80 -4.16
N CYS A 119 -7.68 -3.84 -3.02
CA CYS A 119 -6.89 -4.98 -2.57
C CYS A 119 -7.80 -6.03 -1.92
N GLN A 120 -8.15 -7.11 -2.62
CA GLN A 120 -8.83 -8.25 -2.00
C GLN A 120 -7.89 -8.92 -0.97
N PRO A 121 -8.40 -9.42 0.18
CA PRO A 121 -7.53 -9.99 1.21
C PRO A 121 -6.87 -11.28 0.71
N PHE A 122 -5.57 -11.18 0.38
CA PHE A 122 -4.65 -12.29 0.15
C PHE A 122 -4.39 -13.05 1.47
N SER A 123 -5.42 -13.68 2.03
CA SER A 123 -5.37 -14.30 3.35
C SER A 123 -4.43 -15.52 3.39
N ARG A 124 -3.76 -15.71 4.53
CA ARG A 124 -2.81 -16.80 4.86
C ARG A 124 -3.31 -18.21 4.52
N ALA A 125 -4.61 -18.45 4.46
CA ALA A 125 -5.19 -19.76 4.12
C ALA A 125 -5.04 -20.13 2.64
N GLY A 126 -4.81 -19.15 1.77
CA GLY A 126 -4.64 -19.35 0.34
C GLY A 126 -3.22 -19.71 -0.09
N ARG A 127 -2.15 -19.37 0.65
CA ARG A 127 -0.78 -19.44 0.10
C ARG A 127 -0.27 -20.83 -0.24
N ASN A 128 -0.58 -21.82 0.61
CA ASN A 128 -0.19 -23.20 0.32
C ASN A 128 -1.05 -23.82 -0.80
N LYS A 129 -2.27 -23.32 -1.01
CA LYS A 129 -3.15 -23.77 -2.10
C LYS A 129 -2.92 -23.01 -3.41
N ILE A 130 -2.65 -21.71 -3.39
CA ILE A 130 -2.52 -20.85 -4.58
C ILE A 130 -1.25 -21.20 -5.35
N ARG A 131 -0.13 -21.46 -4.67
CA ARG A 131 1.11 -21.87 -5.34
C ARG A 131 1.08 -23.30 -5.88
N ASP A 132 0.41 -24.21 -5.18
CA ASP A 132 0.23 -25.59 -5.65
C ASP A 132 -0.85 -25.71 -6.73
N LEU A 133 -1.91 -24.88 -6.70
CA LEU A 133 -2.97 -24.88 -7.71
C LEU A 133 -2.54 -24.19 -9.02
N VAL A 134 -1.73 -23.12 -8.95
CA VAL A 134 -1.19 -22.45 -10.14
C VAL A 134 -0.17 -23.32 -10.91
N LYS A 135 0.43 -24.33 -10.27
CA LYS A 135 1.35 -25.26 -10.95
C LYS A 135 0.83 -26.68 -11.17
N ASN A 136 -0.12 -27.18 -10.36
CA ASN A 136 -0.56 -28.58 -10.48
C ASN A 136 -2.06 -28.79 -10.73
N HIS A 137 -2.96 -27.79 -10.57
CA HIS A 137 -4.37 -27.96 -10.96
C HIS A 137 -5.05 -26.61 -11.28
N GLY A 138 -5.11 -26.28 -12.56
CA GLY A 138 -6.32 -25.70 -13.17
C GLY A 138 -6.82 -24.36 -12.64
N ARG A 139 -5.93 -23.41 -12.37
CA ARG A 139 -6.26 -22.00 -12.62
C ARG A 139 -5.58 -21.61 -13.92
N ASP A 140 -6.40 -21.31 -14.93
CA ASP A 140 -5.95 -20.77 -16.20
C ASP A 140 -5.01 -19.57 -15.93
N PRO A 141 -3.85 -19.45 -16.61
CA PRO A 141 -3.08 -18.20 -16.65
C PRO A 141 -3.94 -16.95 -16.92
N GLU A 142 -5.11 -17.11 -17.57
CA GLU A 142 -6.12 -16.07 -17.71
C GLU A 142 -6.73 -15.56 -16.38
N ASP A 143 -6.70 -16.33 -15.29
CA ASP A 143 -7.37 -15.97 -14.02
C ASP A 143 -6.62 -14.89 -13.23
N ARG A 144 -5.36 -14.55 -13.61
CA ARG A 144 -4.67 -13.36 -13.09
C ARG A 144 -5.37 -12.06 -13.50
N ARG A 145 -6.10 -12.05 -14.64
CA ARG A 145 -6.93 -10.90 -15.07
C ARG A 145 -8.05 -10.56 -14.08
N LYS A 146 -8.43 -11.49 -13.20
CA LYS A 146 -9.45 -11.24 -12.18
C LYS A 146 -8.93 -10.45 -10.97
N GLU A 147 -7.62 -10.22 -10.88
CA GLU A 147 -7.06 -9.33 -9.86
C GLU A 147 -7.10 -7.88 -10.37
N LEU A 148 -7.81 -6.99 -9.67
CA LEU A 148 -8.11 -5.64 -10.16
C LEU A 148 -6.88 -4.72 -10.30
N TRP A 149 -5.76 -5.03 -9.64
CA TRP A 149 -4.48 -4.35 -9.90
C TRP A 149 -3.91 -4.69 -11.28
N SER A 150 -4.15 -5.90 -11.79
CA SER A 150 -3.73 -6.30 -13.14
C SER A 150 -4.57 -5.59 -14.20
N ALA A 151 -5.87 -5.42 -13.95
CA ALA A 151 -6.76 -4.63 -14.79
C ALA A 151 -6.34 -3.15 -14.83
N TYR A 152 -5.93 -2.58 -13.68
CA TYR A 152 -5.35 -1.24 -13.62
C TYR A 152 -4.09 -1.13 -14.51
N LEU A 153 -3.14 -2.05 -14.37
CA LEU A 153 -1.90 -2.05 -15.13
C LEU A 153 -2.13 -2.29 -16.64
N ASP A 154 -3.08 -3.14 -17.00
CA ASP A 154 -3.50 -3.36 -18.38
C ASP A 154 -4.03 -2.07 -19.01
N MET A 155 -4.89 -1.33 -18.31
CA MET A 155 -5.36 -0.03 -18.79
C MET A 155 -4.22 0.99 -18.93
N VAL A 156 -3.26 1.01 -18.02
CA VAL A 156 -2.05 1.86 -18.14
C VAL A 156 -1.25 1.48 -19.40
N LYS A 157 -1.09 0.19 -19.69
CA LYS A 157 -0.35 -0.31 -20.87
C LYS A 157 -1.05 0.02 -22.19
N ARG A 158 -2.38 0.04 -22.21
CA ARG A 158 -3.22 0.44 -23.36
C ARG A 158 -3.20 1.94 -23.59
N ILE A 159 -3.44 2.72 -22.53
CA ILE A 159 -3.53 4.20 -22.60
C ILE A 159 -2.15 4.84 -22.81
N ARG A 160 -1.07 4.24 -22.29
CA ARG A 160 0.30 4.80 -22.31
C ARG A 160 0.39 6.28 -21.91
N PRO A 161 -0.14 6.66 -20.72
CA PRO A 161 -0.15 8.06 -20.28
C PRO A 161 1.26 8.57 -20.00
N ARG A 162 1.49 9.89 -19.97
CA ARG A 162 2.80 10.42 -19.53
C ARG A 162 3.13 10.01 -18.08
N ALA A 163 2.12 10.00 -17.22
CA ALA A 163 2.27 9.72 -15.80
C ALA A 163 1.21 8.75 -15.27
N VAL A 164 1.53 8.06 -14.18
CA VAL A 164 0.69 7.07 -13.50
C VAL A 164 0.73 7.34 -12.00
N LEU A 165 -0.43 7.33 -11.35
CA LEU A 165 -0.57 7.45 -9.90
C LEU A 165 -1.46 6.33 -9.38
N MET A 166 -0.90 5.41 -8.62
CA MET A 166 -1.64 4.34 -7.97
C MET A 166 -1.60 4.49 -6.46
N GLU A 167 -2.78 4.50 -5.83
CA GLU A 167 -2.94 4.49 -4.37
C GLU A 167 -3.35 3.10 -3.88
N ASN A 168 -2.84 2.72 -2.70
CA ASN A 168 -3.38 1.57 -1.98
C ASN A 168 -3.15 1.61 -0.47
N VAL A 169 -3.70 0.61 0.22
CA VAL A 169 -3.40 0.34 1.64
C VAL A 169 -2.00 -0.26 1.81
N PRO A 170 -1.30 0.02 2.93
CA PRO A 170 0.01 -0.58 3.21
C PRO A 170 0.00 -2.12 3.19
N ASP A 171 -1.13 -2.72 3.58
CA ASP A 171 -1.32 -4.17 3.61
C ASP A 171 -1.13 -4.83 2.25
N MET A 172 -1.41 -4.12 1.14
CA MET A 172 -1.26 -4.69 -0.21
C MET A 172 0.18 -5.15 -0.49
N GLY A 173 1.18 -4.49 0.09
CA GLY A 173 2.58 -4.90 -0.04
C GLY A 173 3.14 -5.64 1.19
N LEU A 174 2.59 -5.40 2.37
CA LEU A 174 3.18 -5.95 3.61
C LEU A 174 2.96 -7.45 3.79
N HIS A 175 1.93 -8.03 3.16
CA HIS A 175 1.57 -9.42 3.39
C HIS A 175 2.31 -10.40 2.47
N ASP A 176 2.69 -10.03 1.25
CA ASP A 176 3.22 -10.91 0.20
C ASP A 176 4.68 -10.62 -0.20
N ASP A 177 5.47 -10.02 0.71
CA ASP A 177 6.81 -9.51 0.40
C ASP A 177 6.79 -8.51 -0.78
N PHE A 178 5.73 -7.69 -0.84
CA PHE A 178 5.50 -6.67 -1.87
C PHE A 178 5.51 -7.23 -3.30
N PHE A 179 5.21 -8.52 -3.49
CA PHE A 179 5.29 -9.17 -4.80
C PHE A 179 4.45 -8.45 -5.87
N VAL A 180 3.20 -8.07 -5.54
CA VAL A 180 2.35 -7.29 -6.46
C VAL A 180 3.01 -5.97 -6.85
N ILE A 181 3.53 -5.22 -5.88
CA ILE A 181 4.18 -3.93 -6.13
C ILE A 181 5.45 -4.07 -6.96
N ARG A 182 6.30 -5.05 -6.63
CA ARG A 182 7.53 -5.34 -7.38
C ARG A 182 7.24 -5.70 -8.83
N THR A 183 6.15 -6.44 -9.07
CA THR A 183 5.69 -6.79 -10.41
C THR A 183 5.21 -5.55 -11.17
N ILE A 184 4.40 -4.69 -10.54
CA ILE A 184 3.93 -3.46 -11.19
C ILE A 184 5.10 -2.53 -11.54
N GLU A 185 6.07 -2.33 -10.63
CA GLU A 185 7.25 -1.49 -10.91
C GLU A 185 8.06 -2.06 -12.09
N ASP A 186 8.40 -3.36 -12.06
CA ASP A 186 9.17 -3.98 -13.14
C ASP A 186 8.46 -3.89 -14.50
N GLU A 187 7.14 -4.15 -14.56
CA GLU A 187 6.37 -4.05 -15.80
C GLU A 187 6.25 -2.61 -16.32
N LEU A 188 6.19 -1.61 -15.44
CA LEU A 188 6.20 -0.20 -15.82
C LEU A 188 7.59 0.26 -16.30
N GLU A 189 8.66 -0.18 -15.62
CA GLU A 189 10.04 0.10 -16.02
C GLU A 189 10.44 -0.60 -17.32
N GLU A 190 9.87 -1.78 -17.60
CA GLU A 190 10.04 -2.50 -18.86
C GLU A 190 9.52 -1.68 -20.05
N ILE A 191 8.37 -1.02 -19.86
CA ILE A 191 7.73 -0.20 -20.90
C ILE A 191 8.16 1.28 -20.89
N GLY A 192 9.21 1.62 -20.14
CA GLY A 192 9.93 2.91 -20.24
C GLY A 192 9.57 3.96 -19.17
N TYR A 193 8.89 3.58 -18.08
CA TYR A 193 8.63 4.52 -16.97
C TYR A 193 9.75 4.45 -15.94
N ALA A 194 10.11 5.59 -15.35
CA ALA A 194 10.69 5.61 -14.02
C ALA A 194 9.58 5.41 -12.99
N THR A 195 9.90 4.79 -11.84
CA THR A 195 8.92 4.51 -10.77
C THR A 195 9.41 4.96 -9.40
N GLN A 196 8.46 5.29 -8.53
CA GLN A 196 8.71 5.48 -7.11
C GLN A 196 7.55 4.95 -6.28
N VAL A 197 7.84 4.01 -5.37
CA VAL A 197 6.92 3.58 -4.31
C VAL A 197 7.30 4.19 -2.98
N ARG A 198 6.29 4.69 -2.23
CA ARG A 198 6.44 5.20 -0.87
C ARG A 198 5.29 4.77 0.03
N LEU A 199 5.61 4.53 1.30
CA LEU A 199 4.59 4.57 2.36
C LEU A 199 4.49 5.99 2.89
N VAL A 200 3.29 6.56 2.82
CA VAL A 200 3.03 7.98 3.04
C VAL A 200 2.01 8.14 4.16
N ASP A 201 2.39 8.89 5.19
CA ASP A 201 1.50 9.32 6.25
C ASP A 201 0.75 10.59 5.83
N ALA A 202 -0.58 10.52 5.72
CA ALA A 202 -1.41 11.60 5.19
C ALA A 202 -1.32 12.90 6.02
N TRP A 203 -1.06 12.79 7.33
CA TRP A 203 -0.92 13.96 8.21
C TRP A 203 0.30 14.82 7.92
N ASN A 204 1.31 14.28 7.22
CA ASN A 204 2.43 15.08 6.69
C ASN A 204 1.97 16.10 5.62
N TYR A 205 0.75 15.97 5.10
CA TYR A 205 0.21 16.80 4.02
C TYR A 205 -1.11 17.47 4.41
N GLY A 206 -1.28 17.78 5.70
CA GLY A 206 -2.40 18.57 6.21
C GLY A 206 -3.71 17.79 6.44
N VAL A 207 -3.67 16.45 6.32
CA VAL A 207 -4.83 15.61 6.61
C VAL A 207 -4.92 15.35 8.13
N PRO A 208 -6.02 15.74 8.81
CA PRO A 208 -6.14 15.67 10.27
C PRO A 208 -6.48 14.25 10.77
N GLN A 209 -5.78 13.22 10.29
CA GLN A 209 -5.98 11.84 10.71
C GLN A 209 -4.71 10.99 10.60
N HIS A 210 -4.62 9.95 11.43
CA HIS A 210 -3.65 8.87 11.23
C HIS A 210 -4.09 7.97 10.06
N ARG A 211 -3.66 8.28 8.83
CA ARG A 211 -3.91 7.43 7.64
C ARG A 211 -2.61 7.24 6.88
N LYS A 212 -2.11 6.00 6.86
CA LYS A 212 -0.95 5.61 6.07
C LYS A 212 -1.40 4.97 4.75
N ARG A 213 -0.74 5.31 3.64
CA ARG A 213 -1.02 4.80 2.30
C ARG A 213 0.25 4.41 1.57
N LEU A 214 0.15 3.41 0.72
CA LEU A 214 1.17 3.08 -0.25
C LEU A 214 0.85 3.83 -1.55
N ILE A 215 1.78 4.65 -2.01
CA ILE A 215 1.66 5.43 -3.22
C ILE A 215 2.73 4.94 -4.20
N LEU A 216 2.31 4.53 -5.40
CA LEU A 216 3.17 4.25 -6.53
C LEU A 216 2.99 5.36 -7.55
N LEU A 217 4.09 6.02 -7.89
CA LEU A 217 4.16 7.02 -8.95
C LEU A 217 5.00 6.45 -10.08
N ALA A 218 4.59 6.68 -11.33
CA ALA A 218 5.43 6.39 -12.48
C ALA A 218 5.31 7.51 -13.53
N ARG A 219 6.38 7.76 -14.27
CA ARG A 219 6.39 8.74 -15.37
C ARG A 219 7.44 8.37 -16.42
N ASN A 220 7.19 8.70 -17.68
CA ASN A 220 8.07 8.35 -18.81
C ASN A 220 8.79 9.55 -19.44
N ASP A 221 8.72 10.72 -18.79
CA ASP A 221 9.36 11.97 -19.21
C ASP A 221 10.65 12.27 -18.45
N VAL A 222 10.72 12.02 -17.13
CA VAL A 222 11.92 12.25 -16.30
C VAL A 222 12.00 11.26 -15.12
N ASP A 223 13.20 10.98 -14.61
CA ASP A 223 13.39 10.24 -13.34
C ASP A 223 13.51 11.22 -12.16
N ASP A 224 12.42 11.97 -11.91
CA ASP A 224 12.30 12.89 -10.77
C ASP A 224 10.92 12.74 -10.11
N PHE A 225 10.97 12.44 -8.81
CA PHE A 225 9.82 12.27 -7.94
C PHE A 225 9.97 13.11 -6.66
N THR A 226 10.42 14.36 -6.80
CA THR A 226 10.58 15.26 -5.67
C THR A 226 9.24 15.64 -5.06
N TRP A 227 9.02 15.25 -3.80
CA TRP A 227 7.85 15.65 -3.02
C TRP A 227 8.08 16.98 -2.32
N ARG A 228 7.01 17.74 -2.10
CA ARG A 228 7.05 18.86 -1.15
C ARG A 228 7.39 18.35 0.25
N LYS A 229 8.07 19.18 1.04
CA LYS A 229 8.38 18.86 2.44
C LYS A 229 7.08 18.68 3.24
N PRO A 230 7.06 17.78 4.25
CA PRO A 230 5.96 17.67 5.19
C PRO A 230 5.60 19.01 5.83
N ASP A 231 4.32 19.20 6.14
CA ASP A 231 3.83 20.38 6.84
C ASP A 231 4.41 20.44 8.26
N GLU A 232 5.02 21.57 8.62
CA GLU A 232 5.66 21.76 9.94
C GLU A 232 4.64 21.71 11.09
N LYS A 233 3.46 22.31 10.86
CA LYS A 233 2.36 22.32 11.82
C LYS A 233 1.31 21.30 11.41
N ARG A 234 1.03 20.36 12.32
CA ARG A 234 -0.04 19.37 12.13
C ARG A 234 -1.42 20.03 12.18
N THR A 235 -2.28 19.68 11.23
CA THR A 235 -3.71 20.01 11.28
C THR A 235 -4.40 19.10 12.28
N THR A 236 -4.98 19.68 13.32
CA THR A 236 -5.67 18.93 14.39
C THR A 236 -7.14 18.67 14.05
N LEU A 237 -7.80 17.81 14.82
CA LEU A 237 -9.25 17.63 14.73
C LEU A 237 -10.00 18.96 14.98
N ARG A 238 -9.53 19.79 15.91
CA ARG A 238 -10.10 21.12 16.18
C ARG A 238 -10.02 22.02 14.96
N ASP A 239 -8.89 22.05 14.27
CA ASP A 239 -8.75 22.81 13.03
C ASP A 239 -9.75 22.35 11.96
N ALA A 240 -10.06 21.05 11.95
CA ALA A 240 -10.90 20.42 10.95
C ALA A 240 -12.40 20.65 11.15
N ILE A 241 -12.89 20.48 12.38
CA ILE A 241 -14.33 20.46 12.66
C ILE A 241 -14.78 21.43 13.75
N GLY A 242 -13.84 22.09 14.44
CA GLY A 242 -14.15 22.92 15.62
C GLY A 242 -14.93 24.20 15.30
N ASP A 243 -15.02 24.60 14.04
CA ASP A 243 -15.89 25.70 13.61
C ASP A 243 -17.33 25.25 13.36
N LEU A 244 -17.61 23.98 13.02
CA LEU A 244 -18.94 23.51 12.62
C LEU A 244 -20.01 23.76 13.72
N PRO A 245 -21.29 23.99 13.34
CA PRO A 245 -22.32 24.28 14.33
C PRO A 245 -22.50 23.11 15.30
N GLU A 246 -22.75 23.44 16.56
CA GLU A 246 -23.17 22.43 17.52
C GLU A 246 -24.52 21.84 17.13
N LEU A 247 -24.66 20.53 17.33
CA LEU A 247 -25.89 19.81 17.10
C LEU A 247 -26.52 19.46 18.43
N GLU A 248 -27.82 19.73 18.55
CA GLU A 248 -28.62 19.20 19.65
C GLU A 248 -28.66 17.67 19.56
N VAL A 249 -28.40 17.01 20.69
CA VAL A 249 -28.40 15.54 20.80
C VAL A 249 -29.40 15.10 21.85
N ILE A 250 -30.61 14.79 21.40
CA ILE A 250 -31.62 14.13 22.23
C ILE A 250 -31.57 12.62 21.90
N PRO A 251 -31.37 11.73 22.90
CA PRO A 251 -31.35 10.29 22.66
C PRO A 251 -32.59 9.82 21.90
N THR A 252 -32.39 8.95 20.92
CA THR A 252 -33.41 8.39 20.01
C THR A 252 -34.06 9.37 19.04
N GLU A 253 -33.66 10.65 19.03
CA GLU A 253 -34.08 11.64 18.03
C GLU A 253 -33.06 11.80 16.90
N ARG A 254 -33.44 12.51 15.83
CA ARG A 254 -32.54 12.80 14.70
C ARG A 254 -31.49 13.80 15.12
N VAL A 255 -30.26 13.60 14.63
CA VAL A 255 -29.11 14.45 14.95
C VAL A 255 -28.60 15.12 13.67
N GLY A 256 -28.73 16.45 13.63
CA GLY A 256 -28.39 17.26 12.47
C GLY A 256 -29.33 17.05 11.28
N GLN A 257 -28.98 17.66 10.15
CA GLN A 257 -29.80 17.59 8.93
C GLN A 257 -28.98 17.79 7.65
N ARG A 258 -29.66 17.62 6.52
CA ARG A 258 -29.11 17.75 5.17
C ARG A 258 -28.53 19.13 4.87
N LYS A 259 -29.24 20.16 5.32
CA LYS A 259 -28.95 21.57 5.09
C LYS A 259 -29.17 22.29 6.41
N LEU A 260 -28.12 22.83 6.98
CA LEU A 260 -28.19 23.67 8.18
C LEU A 260 -27.84 25.10 7.81
N THR A 261 -28.67 26.03 8.26
CA THR A 261 -28.27 27.44 8.34
C THR A 261 -27.24 27.57 9.44
N TYR A 262 -26.22 28.38 9.19
CA TYR A 262 -25.05 28.43 10.02
C TYR A 262 -24.49 29.85 10.08
N ARG A 263 -24.11 30.31 11.26
CA ARG A 263 -23.37 31.57 11.42
C ARG A 263 -21.88 31.24 11.43
N THR A 264 -21.17 31.68 10.39
CA THR A 264 -19.73 31.45 10.32
C THR A 264 -19.00 32.18 11.45
N PRO A 265 -18.07 31.52 12.18
CA PRO A 265 -17.34 32.12 13.28
C PRO A 265 -16.33 33.09 12.70
N ARG A 266 -16.02 34.15 13.44
CA ARG A 266 -15.06 35.18 12.99
C ARG A 266 -13.63 34.61 12.87
N ASN A 267 -13.28 33.67 13.73
CA ASN A 267 -11.95 33.08 13.80
C ASN A 267 -12.00 31.67 13.21
N LEU A 268 -11.61 31.53 11.95
CA LEU A 268 -11.44 30.25 11.29
C LEU A 268 -9.96 29.86 11.29
N SER A 269 -9.67 28.56 11.48
CA SER A 269 -8.35 28.00 11.18
C SER A 269 -8.03 28.14 9.69
N ASP A 270 -6.75 28.07 9.31
CA ASP A 270 -6.34 28.04 7.90
C ASP A 270 -7.01 26.89 7.15
N PHE A 271 -7.11 25.74 7.81
CA PHE A 271 -7.80 24.57 7.29
C PHE A 271 -9.29 24.85 7.06
N GLY A 272 -9.99 25.41 8.04
CA GLY A 272 -11.41 25.75 7.96
C GLY A 272 -11.68 26.76 6.84
N ARG A 273 -10.79 27.74 6.64
CA ARG A 273 -10.84 28.67 5.49
C ARG A 273 -10.70 27.94 4.16
N LYS A 274 -9.70 27.05 4.03
CA LYS A 274 -9.48 26.25 2.80
C LYS A 274 -10.67 25.36 2.48
N MET A 275 -11.22 24.64 3.46
CA MET A 275 -12.38 23.75 3.22
C MET A 275 -13.63 24.51 2.80
N ARG A 276 -13.80 25.75 3.27
CA ARG A 276 -14.97 26.59 2.96
C ARG A 276 -14.86 27.33 1.62
N ASP A 277 -13.71 27.28 0.96
CA ASP A 277 -13.52 27.96 -0.30
C ASP A 277 -14.50 27.46 -1.37
N GLY A 278 -15.16 28.41 -2.04
CA GLY A 278 -16.25 28.14 -3.00
C GLY A 278 -17.54 27.54 -2.41
N ALA A 279 -17.66 27.33 -1.10
CA ALA A 279 -18.88 26.84 -0.48
C ALA A 279 -19.90 27.97 -0.22
N PRO A 280 -21.22 27.71 -0.31
CA PRO A 280 -22.24 28.72 -0.03
C PRO A 280 -22.10 29.31 1.39
N ARG A 281 -22.11 30.64 1.49
CA ARG A 281 -22.06 31.33 2.79
C ARG A 281 -23.30 31.00 3.61
N GLY A 282 -23.10 30.88 4.92
CA GLY A 282 -24.18 30.69 5.88
C GLY A 282 -24.89 29.33 5.81
N THR A 283 -24.38 28.37 5.04
CA THR A 283 -24.95 27.02 4.91
C THR A 283 -23.89 25.97 5.18
N VAL A 284 -24.27 24.90 5.89
CA VAL A 284 -23.48 23.67 5.94
C VAL A 284 -24.32 22.49 5.47
N TRP A 285 -23.73 21.70 4.59
CA TRP A 285 -24.38 20.54 3.98
C TRP A 285 -23.96 19.24 4.67
N ASP A 286 -24.92 18.33 4.77
CA ASP A 286 -24.78 16.96 5.27
C ASP A 286 -24.12 16.89 6.66
N HIS A 287 -24.37 17.90 7.50
CA HIS A 287 -23.96 17.89 8.90
C HIS A 287 -25.01 17.15 9.72
N MET A 288 -25.04 15.83 9.51
CA MET A 288 -25.97 14.89 10.12
C MET A 288 -25.28 13.57 10.44
N THR A 289 -25.76 12.89 11.47
CA THR A 289 -25.29 11.55 11.86
C THR A 289 -26.48 10.67 12.27
N ARG A 290 -26.21 9.44 12.71
CA ARG A 290 -27.25 8.52 13.19
C ARG A 290 -27.82 8.97 14.54
N ARG A 291 -29.04 8.52 14.85
CA ARG A 291 -29.63 8.71 16.16
C ARG A 291 -28.79 8.02 17.23
N VAL A 292 -28.65 8.65 18.38
CA VAL A 292 -27.88 8.12 19.50
C VAL A 292 -28.79 7.31 20.42
N ARG A 293 -28.39 6.10 20.81
CA ARG A 293 -29.14 5.29 21.77
C ARG A 293 -29.03 5.89 23.17
N LYS A 294 -29.99 5.62 24.06
CA LYS A 294 -29.89 6.01 25.47
C LYS A 294 -28.66 5.43 26.16
N ASP A 295 -28.34 4.17 25.89
CA ASP A 295 -27.15 3.49 26.43
C ASP A 295 -25.84 4.09 25.88
N ASP A 296 -25.74 4.28 24.56
CA ASP A 296 -24.59 4.93 23.92
C ASP A 296 -24.38 6.36 24.42
N HIS A 297 -25.46 7.14 24.55
CA HIS A 297 -25.41 8.52 25.03
C HIS A 297 -24.80 8.60 26.44
N ARG A 298 -25.22 7.69 27.34
CA ARG A 298 -24.65 7.59 28.69
C ARG A 298 -23.19 7.16 28.67
N ILE A 299 -22.83 6.20 27.81
CA ILE A 299 -21.42 5.80 27.64
C ILE A 299 -20.58 6.99 27.16
N PHE A 300 -21.01 7.72 26.14
CA PHE A 300 -20.27 8.85 25.59
C PHE A 300 -20.06 9.97 26.62
N GLN A 301 -21.00 10.10 27.56
CA GLN A 301 -20.94 11.09 28.65
C GLN A 301 -19.83 10.79 29.66
N VAL A 302 -19.61 9.51 29.99
CA VAL A 302 -18.58 9.12 30.99
C VAL A 302 -17.20 8.86 30.37
N MET A 303 -17.12 8.79 29.04
CA MET A 303 -15.87 8.59 28.33
C MET A 303 -15.05 9.87 28.24
N GLU A 304 -13.75 9.73 28.50
CA GLU A 304 -12.71 10.67 28.08
C GLU A 304 -11.96 10.10 26.85
N PRO A 305 -11.18 10.92 26.10
CA PRO A 305 -10.51 10.45 24.89
C PRO A 305 -9.57 9.25 25.09
N ASP A 306 -8.96 9.13 26.26
CA ASP A 306 -8.06 8.03 26.65
C ASP A 306 -8.81 6.79 27.18
N THR A 307 -10.09 6.92 27.54
CA THR A 307 -10.89 5.84 28.12
C THR A 307 -11.03 4.67 27.15
N LYS A 308 -10.64 3.47 27.58
CA LYS A 308 -10.89 2.23 26.81
C LYS A 308 -12.28 1.70 27.09
N TYR A 309 -12.83 0.98 26.11
CA TYR A 309 -14.15 0.38 26.25
C TYR A 309 -14.17 -0.64 27.39
N SER A 310 -13.07 -1.35 27.63
CA SER A 310 -12.93 -2.31 28.74
C SER A 310 -13.04 -1.66 30.13
N GLU A 311 -12.68 -0.38 30.26
CA GLU A 311 -12.62 0.36 31.53
C GLU A 311 -13.97 1.01 31.90
N LEU A 312 -14.98 0.93 31.02
CA LEU A 312 -16.27 1.58 31.25
C LEU A 312 -16.99 1.11 32.52
N GLN A 313 -16.75 -0.13 32.97
CA GLN A 313 -17.42 -0.63 34.18
C GLN A 313 -16.99 0.08 35.47
N GLU A 314 -15.81 0.69 35.47
CA GLU A 314 -15.30 1.47 36.61
C GLU A 314 -15.92 2.86 36.64
N LYS A 315 -16.37 3.36 35.48
CA LYS A 315 -16.96 4.70 35.30
C LYS A 315 -18.49 4.70 35.36
N LEU A 316 -19.14 3.54 35.27
CA LEU A 316 -20.59 3.38 35.29
C LEU A 316 -21.10 2.97 36.68
N ALA A 317 -22.22 3.55 37.10
CA ALA A 317 -22.90 3.11 38.31
C ALA A 317 -23.39 1.65 38.18
N ARG A 318 -23.66 0.98 39.31
CA ARG A 318 -23.98 -0.46 39.35
C ARG A 318 -25.13 -0.85 38.43
N ASP A 319 -26.19 -0.05 38.39
CA ASP A 319 -27.39 -0.25 37.56
C ASP A 319 -27.21 0.19 36.10
N GLU A 320 -26.16 0.97 35.81
CA GLU A 320 -25.77 1.44 34.48
C GLU A 320 -24.80 0.50 33.76
N LYS A 321 -24.15 -0.44 34.47
CA LYS A 321 -23.21 -1.41 33.86
C LYS A 321 -23.83 -2.19 32.69
N LYS A 322 -25.16 -2.37 32.69
CA LYS A 322 -25.94 -2.96 31.58
C LYS A 322 -25.84 -2.19 30.25
N TYR A 323 -25.44 -0.91 30.28
CA TYR A 323 -25.27 -0.09 29.08
C TYR A 323 -24.02 -0.49 28.28
N GLN A 324 -23.02 -1.09 28.92
CA GLN A 324 -21.87 -1.69 28.23
C GLN A 324 -22.28 -3.00 27.53
N ARG A 325 -22.80 -2.89 26.30
CA ARG A 325 -23.44 -4.00 25.57
C ARG A 325 -22.49 -5.09 25.04
N TYR A 326 -21.29 -4.69 24.63
CA TYR A 326 -20.28 -5.59 24.08
C TYR A 326 -19.39 -6.17 25.19
N SER A 327 -18.92 -7.40 24.98
CA SER A 327 -17.98 -8.06 25.88
C SER A 327 -16.65 -7.31 25.95
N ALA A 328 -16.31 -6.80 27.13
CA ALA A 328 -15.06 -6.08 27.40
C ALA A 328 -13.79 -6.94 27.20
N THR A 329 -13.91 -8.26 27.32
CA THR A 329 -12.80 -9.20 27.10
C THR A 329 -12.51 -9.45 25.61
N LYS A 330 -13.53 -9.32 24.75
CA LYS A 330 -13.38 -9.50 23.29
C LYS A 330 -13.16 -8.19 22.54
N TYR A 331 -13.71 -7.10 23.03
CA TYR A 331 -13.71 -5.80 22.35
C TYR A 331 -13.21 -4.69 23.28
N THR A 332 -11.92 -4.69 23.59
CA THR A 332 -11.30 -3.75 24.53
C THR A 332 -11.35 -2.29 24.06
N ASP A 333 -11.44 -2.06 22.76
CA ASP A 333 -11.38 -0.74 22.10
C ASP A 333 -12.59 -0.44 21.21
N LYS A 334 -13.76 -1.05 21.48
CA LYS A 334 -14.98 -0.91 20.65
C LYS A 334 -15.43 0.55 20.45
N TYR A 335 -15.23 1.39 21.47
CA TYR A 335 -15.63 2.80 21.49
C TYR A 335 -14.38 3.66 21.61
N LYS A 336 -14.32 4.74 20.82
CA LYS A 336 -13.25 5.74 20.87
C LYS A 336 -13.79 7.15 20.73
N LYS A 337 -13.62 7.92 21.80
CA LYS A 337 -13.84 9.37 21.85
C LYS A 337 -12.59 10.07 21.35
N LEU A 338 -12.77 10.98 20.40
CA LEU A 338 -11.67 11.70 19.79
C LEU A 338 -11.23 12.85 20.70
N ALA A 339 -10.00 13.33 20.51
CA ALA A 339 -9.46 14.49 21.21
C ALA A 339 -9.28 15.68 20.25
N TRP A 340 -9.56 16.89 20.72
CA TRP A 340 -9.53 18.10 19.90
C TRP A 340 -8.16 18.44 19.32
N ASN A 341 -7.12 18.33 20.14
CA ASN A 341 -5.76 18.77 19.77
C ASN A 341 -4.92 17.62 19.18
N GLU A 342 -5.57 16.51 18.84
CA GLU A 342 -4.95 15.32 18.25
C GLU A 342 -5.45 15.10 16.82
N LEU A 343 -4.82 14.16 16.12
CA LEU A 343 -5.31 13.65 14.86
C LEU A 343 -6.52 12.73 15.08
N SER A 344 -7.44 12.71 14.12
CA SER A 344 -8.49 11.69 14.10
C SER A 344 -7.90 10.29 13.83
N ARG A 345 -8.66 9.26 14.16
CA ARG A 345 -8.39 7.90 13.65
C ARG A 345 -8.62 7.86 12.14
N THR A 346 -8.05 6.85 11.46
CA THR A 346 -8.30 6.62 10.03
C THR A 346 -9.81 6.55 9.77
N ILE A 347 -10.36 7.42 8.92
CA ILE A 347 -11.75 7.29 8.48
C ILE A 347 -11.85 6.07 7.56
N THR A 348 -12.66 5.10 7.94
CA THR A 348 -12.87 3.85 7.19
C THR A 348 -14.32 3.77 6.72
N ALA A 349 -14.61 3.03 5.65
CA ALA A 349 -15.98 2.85 5.17
C ALA A 349 -16.91 2.20 6.23
N HIS A 350 -16.34 1.52 7.23
CA HIS A 350 -17.10 0.97 8.36
C HIS A 350 -17.76 2.05 9.22
N ILE A 351 -17.35 3.34 9.13
CA ILE A 351 -18.05 4.46 9.77
C ILE A 351 -19.53 4.52 9.39
N ALA A 352 -19.91 4.01 8.21
CA ALA A 352 -21.29 3.90 7.74
C ALA A 352 -22.19 3.00 8.62
N LYS A 353 -21.60 2.21 9.53
CA LYS A 353 -22.30 1.34 10.48
C LYS A 353 -22.60 2.09 11.79
N ASP A 354 -21.84 1.82 12.84
CA ASP A 354 -22.11 2.36 14.17
C ASP A 354 -21.36 3.66 14.47
N GLY A 355 -20.21 3.88 13.81
CA GLY A 355 -19.37 5.06 13.98
C GLY A 355 -18.65 5.13 15.33
N TYR A 356 -18.67 4.06 16.16
CA TYR A 356 -18.19 4.12 17.55
C TYR A 356 -16.69 4.38 17.70
N TRP A 357 -15.92 4.27 16.62
CA TRP A 357 -14.51 4.66 16.59
C TRP A 357 -14.27 6.17 16.40
N TYR A 358 -15.35 6.92 16.18
CA TYR A 358 -15.32 8.34 15.82
C TYR A 358 -16.36 9.10 16.66
N ILE A 359 -16.29 8.97 17.99
CA ILE A 359 -17.16 9.71 18.91
C ILE A 359 -16.62 11.14 19.02
N HIS A 360 -17.50 12.13 18.86
CA HIS A 360 -17.15 13.54 18.87
C HIS A 360 -16.54 13.95 20.24
N PRO A 361 -15.54 14.85 20.29
CA PRO A 361 -14.84 15.17 21.54
C PRO A 361 -15.73 15.70 22.67
N GLU A 362 -16.74 16.52 22.34
CA GLU A 362 -17.64 17.13 23.34
C GLU A 362 -19.10 16.67 23.20
N GLN A 363 -19.69 16.81 22.01
CA GLN A 363 -21.07 16.42 21.72
C GLN A 363 -21.25 14.88 21.84
N LEU A 364 -22.32 14.44 22.50
CA LEU A 364 -22.59 13.03 22.82
C LEU A 364 -23.11 12.21 21.62
N ARG A 365 -22.38 12.25 20.51
CA ARG A 365 -22.70 11.63 19.22
C ARG A 365 -21.43 11.16 18.51
N THR A 366 -21.58 10.36 17.47
CA THR A 366 -20.49 10.09 16.52
C THR A 366 -20.33 11.25 15.54
N LEU A 367 -19.23 11.28 14.80
CA LEU A 367 -19.04 12.25 13.73
C LEU A 367 -20.18 12.19 12.71
N THR A 368 -20.47 13.34 12.11
CA THR A 368 -21.39 13.55 11.00
C THR A 368 -20.72 13.28 9.66
N VAL A 369 -21.52 13.20 8.60
CA VAL A 369 -21.01 13.08 7.22
C VAL A 369 -20.08 14.24 6.88
N ARG A 370 -20.48 15.49 7.18
CA ARG A 370 -19.62 16.67 6.96
C ARG A 370 -18.31 16.64 7.76
N GLU A 371 -18.36 16.25 9.03
CA GLU A 371 -17.15 16.14 9.85
C GLU A 371 -16.20 15.07 9.31
N ALA A 372 -16.72 13.90 8.93
CA ALA A 372 -15.92 12.84 8.31
C ALA A 372 -15.33 13.29 6.97
N ALA A 373 -16.11 14.01 6.14
CA ALA A 373 -15.66 14.57 4.87
C ALA A 373 -14.49 15.56 5.08
N ARG A 374 -14.58 16.46 6.07
CA ARG A 374 -13.49 17.37 6.42
C ARG A 374 -12.27 16.67 6.99
N VAL A 375 -12.45 15.64 7.82
CA VAL A 375 -11.31 14.83 8.29
C VAL A 375 -10.60 14.13 7.13
N GLN A 376 -11.37 13.73 6.09
CA GLN A 376 -10.84 13.26 4.82
C GLN A 376 -10.39 14.38 3.88
N THR A 377 -10.54 15.66 4.24
CA THR A 377 -10.12 16.85 3.47
C THR A 377 -10.90 17.12 2.19
N PHE A 378 -12.16 16.68 2.12
CA PHE A 378 -13.10 17.17 1.11
C PHE A 378 -13.55 18.60 1.46
N PRO A 379 -13.64 19.52 0.48
CA PRO A 379 -14.16 20.86 0.74
C PRO A 379 -15.67 20.82 1.05
N ASP A 380 -16.17 21.89 1.66
CA ASP A 380 -17.56 22.05 2.10
C ASP A 380 -18.56 22.12 0.94
N ARG A 381 -18.10 22.52 -0.25
CA ARG A 381 -18.90 22.48 -1.47
C ARG A 381 -19.10 21.07 -2.03
N PHE A 382 -18.23 20.12 -1.68
CA PHE A 382 -18.32 18.74 -2.15
C PHE A 382 -19.51 18.04 -1.51
N ARG A 383 -20.40 17.50 -2.35
CA ARG A 383 -21.62 16.78 -1.93
C ARG A 383 -21.54 15.31 -2.32
N PHE A 384 -22.22 14.45 -1.57
CA PHE A 384 -22.24 13.00 -1.79
C PHE A 384 -23.66 12.52 -2.09
N ALA A 385 -23.88 11.97 -3.28
CA ALA A 385 -25.14 11.35 -3.67
C ALA A 385 -25.44 10.10 -2.84
N GLY A 386 -26.72 9.74 -2.76
CA GLY A 386 -27.21 8.59 -2.00
C GLY A 386 -27.63 8.90 -0.57
N THR A 387 -27.74 7.85 0.24
CA THR A 387 -28.11 7.95 1.66
C THR A 387 -26.92 8.38 2.52
N ARG A 388 -27.18 8.72 3.80
CA ARG A 388 -26.15 9.01 4.80
C ARG A 388 -25.11 7.88 4.91
N SER A 389 -25.56 6.62 4.84
CA SER A 389 -24.65 5.47 4.89
C SER A 389 -23.81 5.34 3.61
N ASP A 390 -24.35 5.72 2.46
CA ASP A 390 -23.61 5.74 1.19
C ASP A 390 -22.53 6.83 1.23
N ALA A 391 -22.88 8.04 1.68
CA ALA A 391 -21.92 9.13 1.87
C ALA A 391 -20.77 8.73 2.82
N PHE A 392 -21.07 8.11 3.97
CA PHE A 392 -20.03 7.62 4.88
C PHE A 392 -19.11 6.56 4.26
N ARG A 393 -19.67 5.64 3.48
CA ARG A 393 -18.91 4.59 2.78
C ARG A 393 -17.99 5.21 1.71
N GLN A 394 -18.54 6.12 0.91
CA GLN A 394 -17.81 6.90 -0.09
C GLN A 394 -16.63 7.67 0.54
N ILE A 395 -16.89 8.43 1.61
CA ILE A 395 -15.86 9.18 2.36
C ILE A 395 -14.78 8.24 2.91
N GLY A 396 -15.16 7.11 3.49
CA GLY A 396 -14.21 6.17 4.09
C GLY A 396 -13.32 5.43 3.08
N ASN A 397 -13.84 5.14 1.90
CA ASN A 397 -13.08 4.51 0.81
C ASN A 397 -12.14 5.50 0.10
N ALA A 398 -12.50 6.79 0.06
CA ALA A 398 -11.75 7.79 -0.68
C ALA A 398 -10.28 7.95 -0.22
N VAL A 399 -9.42 8.33 -1.16
CA VAL A 399 -8.14 8.96 -0.86
C VAL A 399 -8.42 10.38 -0.35
N PRO A 400 -7.77 10.84 0.75
CA PRO A 400 -7.92 12.23 1.17
C PRO A 400 -7.46 13.18 0.05
N PRO A 401 -8.25 14.20 -0.35
CA PRO A 401 -7.85 15.06 -1.45
C PRO A 401 -6.53 15.78 -1.28
N LEU A 402 -6.13 16.21 -0.07
CA LEU A 402 -4.81 16.83 0.14
C LEU A 402 -3.65 15.84 -0.07
N LEU A 403 -3.85 14.56 0.24
CA LEU A 403 -2.85 13.53 -0.05
C LEU A 403 -2.78 13.26 -1.57
N GLY A 404 -3.94 13.19 -2.23
CA GLY A 404 -4.01 13.07 -3.69
C GLY A 404 -3.34 14.25 -4.40
N GLU A 405 -3.56 15.47 -3.92
CA GLU A 405 -2.93 16.71 -4.41
C GLU A 405 -1.40 16.63 -4.26
N ALA A 406 -0.91 16.23 -3.08
CA ALA A 406 0.53 16.11 -2.83
C ALA A 406 1.18 15.07 -3.76
N ALA A 407 0.54 13.92 -3.95
CA ALA A 407 1.04 12.85 -4.81
C ALA A 407 0.99 13.24 -6.30
N ALA A 408 -0.13 13.79 -6.75
CA ALA A 408 -0.30 14.22 -8.13
C ALA A 408 0.68 15.34 -8.46
N THR A 409 0.91 16.32 -7.58
CA THR A 409 1.83 17.44 -7.82
C THR A 409 3.24 17.00 -8.25
N VAL A 410 3.73 15.87 -7.74
CA VAL A 410 5.03 15.28 -8.12
C VAL A 410 5.10 14.96 -9.62
N LEU A 411 3.97 14.57 -10.21
CA LEU A 411 3.85 14.15 -11.61
C LEU A 411 3.61 15.31 -12.58
N ARG A 412 3.66 16.56 -12.11
CA ARG A 412 3.51 17.72 -13.00
C ARG A 412 4.65 17.72 -14.02
N PRO A 413 4.37 18.14 -15.27
CA PRO A 413 5.43 18.40 -16.23
C PRO A 413 6.42 19.40 -15.65
N LEU A 414 7.72 19.15 -15.84
CA LEU A 414 8.78 20.09 -15.50
C LEU A 414 9.08 20.98 -16.72
N ASP A 415 9.19 22.28 -16.52
CA ASP A 415 9.35 23.27 -17.62
C ASP A 415 10.64 23.03 -18.45
N HIS A 416 11.62 22.31 -17.90
CA HIS A 416 12.88 21.96 -18.57
C HIS A 416 12.87 20.60 -19.30
N ALA A 417 11.78 19.83 -19.23
CA ALA A 417 11.70 18.48 -19.79
C ALA A 417 11.48 18.42 -21.33
N THR A 418 11.55 19.57 -22.02
CA THR A 418 11.44 19.66 -23.49
C THR A 418 12.78 19.51 -24.24
N ALA A 419 13.86 19.12 -23.56
CA ALA A 419 15.14 18.93 -24.21
C ALA A 419 15.54 17.44 -24.22
N GLN A 420 15.55 16.89 -25.45
CA GLN A 420 16.22 15.68 -25.91
C GLN A 420 15.39 14.40 -25.87
N GLY A 421 15.11 13.89 -27.07
CA GLY A 421 14.58 12.54 -27.33
C GLY A 421 15.59 11.43 -27.01
N THR A 422 16.24 11.53 -25.85
CA THR A 422 16.97 10.42 -25.23
C THR A 422 15.98 9.56 -24.47
N GLU A 423 15.93 8.29 -24.79
CA GLU A 423 15.16 7.28 -24.07
C GLU A 423 15.48 7.34 -22.56
N LEU A 424 14.45 7.51 -21.73
CA LEU A 424 14.59 7.54 -20.28
C LEU A 424 15.22 6.22 -19.83
N ARG A 425 16.32 6.29 -19.07
CA ARG A 425 16.92 5.12 -18.42
C ARG A 425 16.58 5.16 -16.93
N PRO A 426 15.61 4.37 -16.46
CA PRO A 426 15.23 4.38 -15.05
C PRO A 426 16.41 3.96 -14.16
N HIS A 427 16.72 4.76 -13.15
CA HIS A 427 17.86 4.52 -12.26
C HIS A 427 17.84 3.11 -11.63
N TRP A 428 16.68 2.69 -11.12
CA TRP A 428 16.57 1.40 -10.44
C TRP A 428 16.70 0.21 -11.39
N ARG A 429 16.32 0.36 -12.67
CA ARG A 429 16.57 -0.66 -13.69
C ARG A 429 18.06 -0.87 -13.93
N GLU A 430 18.85 0.21 -14.00
CA GLU A 430 20.31 0.13 -14.13
C GLU A 430 20.95 -0.53 -12.89
N VAL A 431 20.51 -0.13 -11.70
CA VAL A 431 20.95 -0.72 -10.42
C VAL A 431 20.68 -2.24 -10.39
N ARG A 432 19.47 -2.66 -10.81
CA ARG A 432 19.09 -4.08 -10.83
C ARG A 432 19.90 -4.86 -11.87
N ALA A 433 20.15 -4.28 -13.04
CA ALA A 433 21.01 -4.89 -14.06
C ALA A 433 22.46 -5.07 -13.55
N ALA A 434 23.01 -4.08 -12.84
CA ALA A 434 24.33 -4.18 -12.23
C ALA A 434 24.39 -5.29 -11.16
N LEU A 435 23.36 -5.41 -10.32
CA LEU A 435 23.24 -6.49 -9.32
C LEU A 435 23.17 -7.87 -9.98
N THR A 436 22.32 -8.04 -11.00
CA THR A 436 22.18 -9.30 -11.72
C THR A 436 23.51 -9.71 -12.34
N LYS A 437 24.14 -8.82 -13.12
CA LYS A 437 25.43 -9.08 -13.77
C LYS A 437 26.52 -9.45 -12.77
N TRP A 438 26.62 -8.73 -11.65
CA TRP A 438 27.60 -9.03 -10.62
C TRP A 438 27.35 -10.40 -9.98
N ALA A 439 26.09 -10.74 -9.71
CA ALA A 439 25.73 -12.02 -9.12
C ALA A 439 26.00 -13.20 -10.08
N GLU A 440 25.73 -13.04 -11.37
CA GLU A 440 26.04 -14.04 -12.40
C GLU A 440 27.54 -14.33 -12.45
N GLN A 441 28.39 -13.30 -12.52
CA GLN A 441 29.84 -13.46 -12.50
C GLN A 441 30.35 -14.18 -11.25
N ARG A 442 29.63 -14.03 -10.14
CA ARG A 442 30.02 -14.59 -8.84
C ARG A 442 29.61 -16.05 -8.66
N ARG A 443 28.73 -16.59 -9.51
CA ARG A 443 28.40 -18.04 -9.54
C ARG A 443 29.60 -18.93 -9.87
N ASP A 444 30.67 -18.37 -10.43
CA ASP A 444 31.93 -19.06 -10.73
C ASP A 444 33.06 -18.77 -9.74
N SER A 445 32.78 -18.00 -8.69
CA SER A 445 33.76 -17.62 -7.68
C SER A 445 33.68 -18.49 -6.41
N SER A 446 34.51 -18.21 -5.41
CA SER A 446 34.62 -19.01 -4.17
C SER A 446 33.36 -18.98 -3.28
N ASP A 447 32.47 -18.01 -3.44
CA ASP A 447 31.25 -17.85 -2.64
C ASP A 447 29.95 -18.16 -3.41
N TRP A 448 30.07 -18.89 -4.53
CA TRP A 448 28.95 -19.33 -5.38
C TRP A 448 27.78 -19.96 -4.60
N TYR A 449 28.06 -20.67 -3.50
CA TYR A 449 27.08 -21.40 -2.70
C TYR A 449 26.05 -20.48 -2.01
N GLN A 450 26.34 -19.18 -1.93
CA GLN A 450 25.46 -18.17 -1.34
C GLN A 450 24.39 -17.67 -2.31
N LEU A 451 24.49 -18.02 -3.60
CA LEU A 451 23.59 -17.59 -4.65
C LEU A 451 22.71 -18.74 -5.16
N PRO A 452 21.50 -18.45 -5.68
CA PRO A 452 20.72 -19.45 -6.40
C PRO A 452 21.48 -19.95 -7.64
N ASN A 453 21.54 -21.27 -7.80
CA ASN A 453 22.08 -21.90 -9.01
C ASN A 453 21.14 -21.67 -10.21
N GLU A 454 21.67 -21.63 -11.43
CA GLU A 454 20.87 -21.59 -12.68
C GLU A 454 19.84 -22.73 -12.73
N THR A 455 20.27 -23.94 -12.36
CA THR A 455 19.39 -25.06 -12.08
C THR A 455 19.38 -25.30 -10.57
N PRO A 456 18.30 -24.94 -9.86
CA PRO A 456 18.33 -25.01 -8.41
C PRO A 456 18.36 -26.46 -7.91
N VAL A 457 19.17 -26.70 -6.87
CA VAL A 457 19.40 -28.04 -6.30
C VAL A 457 18.95 -28.03 -4.83
N PRO A 458 17.84 -28.69 -4.47
CA PRO A 458 17.31 -28.70 -3.11
C PRO A 458 18.33 -29.15 -2.05
N LEU A 459 19.15 -30.16 -2.36
CA LEU A 459 20.18 -30.65 -1.42
C LEU A 459 21.24 -29.58 -1.11
N HIS A 460 21.73 -28.87 -2.14
CA HIS A 460 22.65 -27.75 -1.97
C HIS A 460 22.04 -26.66 -1.08
N ALA A 461 20.83 -26.21 -1.42
CA ALA A 461 20.12 -25.19 -0.66
C ALA A 461 19.91 -25.60 0.81
N ALA A 462 19.59 -26.87 1.05
CA ALA A 462 19.37 -27.40 2.40
C ALA A 462 20.66 -27.38 3.24
N VAL A 463 21.78 -27.83 2.66
CA VAL A 463 23.11 -27.80 3.33
C VAL A 463 23.51 -26.37 3.70
N VAL A 464 23.37 -25.43 2.77
CA VAL A 464 23.70 -24.02 3.04
C VAL A 464 22.79 -23.43 4.12
N ALA A 465 21.48 -23.70 4.04
CA ALA A 465 20.50 -23.18 4.97
C ALA A 465 20.69 -23.65 6.42
N ILE A 466 20.91 -24.96 6.65
CA ILE A 466 21.09 -25.49 8.03
C ILE A 466 22.42 -25.07 8.66
N LEU A 467 23.41 -24.71 7.84
CA LEU A 467 24.73 -24.22 8.27
C LEU A 467 24.79 -22.69 8.39
N SER A 468 23.78 -21.95 7.92
CA SER A 468 23.83 -20.48 7.82
C SER A 468 24.02 -19.77 9.17
N SER A 469 23.57 -20.40 10.27
CA SER A 469 23.72 -19.85 11.62
C SER A 469 25.00 -20.29 12.33
N THR A 470 25.92 -20.98 11.65
CA THR A 470 27.18 -21.45 12.22
C THR A 470 28.34 -20.60 11.72
N LYS A 471 29.27 -20.27 12.63
CA LYS A 471 30.51 -19.55 12.25
C LYS A 471 31.43 -20.52 11.51
N ILE A 472 31.37 -20.49 10.18
CA ILE A 472 32.20 -21.29 9.28
C ILE A 472 32.97 -20.32 8.36
N LYS A 473 34.27 -20.57 8.17
CA LYS A 473 35.09 -19.79 7.21
C LYS A 473 34.58 -20.05 5.79
N SER A 474 34.55 -19.04 4.92
CA SER A 474 34.00 -19.16 3.56
C SER A 474 34.64 -20.28 2.73
N THR A 475 35.95 -20.52 2.88
CA THR A 475 36.65 -21.64 2.21
C THR A 475 36.12 -23.01 2.63
N ALA A 476 35.98 -23.24 3.94
CA ALA A 476 35.43 -24.50 4.46
C ALA A 476 33.96 -24.71 4.04
N MET A 477 33.19 -23.62 3.92
CA MET A 477 31.81 -23.68 3.42
C MET A 477 31.77 -24.02 1.92
N ALA A 478 32.68 -23.46 1.12
CA ALA A 478 32.83 -23.78 -0.29
C ALA A 478 33.17 -25.27 -0.50
N ASP A 479 34.11 -25.81 0.29
CA ASP A 479 34.51 -27.23 0.23
C ASP A 479 33.35 -28.17 0.59
N LEU A 480 32.61 -27.84 1.65
CA LEU A 480 31.42 -28.58 2.08
C LEU A 480 30.35 -28.61 0.98
N THR A 481 30.08 -27.46 0.37
CA THR A 481 29.00 -27.29 -0.61
C THR A 481 29.37 -27.79 -2.00
N ALA A 482 30.66 -27.84 -2.34
CA ALA A 482 31.16 -28.39 -3.59
C ALA A 482 30.69 -29.84 -3.83
N ALA A 483 30.65 -30.65 -2.77
CA ALA A 483 30.19 -32.04 -2.84
C ALA A 483 28.70 -32.18 -3.20
N VAL A 484 27.89 -31.14 -2.97
CA VAL A 484 26.44 -31.15 -3.21
C VAL A 484 25.99 -30.22 -4.34
N ARG A 485 26.92 -29.47 -4.96
CA ARG A 485 26.63 -28.43 -5.98
C ARG A 485 25.66 -28.88 -7.07
N LYS A 486 25.86 -30.10 -7.61
CA LYS A 486 25.01 -30.69 -8.67
C LYS A 486 24.33 -31.99 -8.22
N SER A 487 24.43 -32.36 -6.94
CA SER A 487 23.94 -33.65 -6.46
C SER A 487 22.43 -33.61 -6.24
N LYS A 488 21.70 -34.51 -6.90
CA LYS A 488 20.24 -34.68 -6.76
C LYS A 488 19.85 -35.70 -5.68
N ARG A 489 20.83 -36.31 -5.00
CA ARG A 489 20.60 -37.39 -4.03
C ARG A 489 21.60 -37.25 -2.88
N LEU A 490 21.16 -37.54 -1.67
CA LEU A 490 22.01 -37.66 -0.50
C LEU A 490 22.25 -39.13 -0.19
N SER A 491 23.33 -39.72 -0.70
CA SER A 491 23.70 -41.09 -0.34
C SER A 491 24.35 -41.17 1.04
N SER A 492 24.33 -42.34 1.68
CA SER A 492 25.09 -42.58 2.92
C SER A 492 26.57 -42.17 2.80
N THR A 493 27.22 -42.46 1.68
CA THR A 493 28.61 -42.07 1.41
C THR A 493 28.79 -40.55 1.34
N LEU A 494 27.88 -39.86 0.64
CA LEU A 494 27.92 -38.40 0.53
C LEU A 494 27.62 -37.72 1.87
N PHE A 495 26.67 -38.26 2.63
CA PHE A 495 26.34 -37.79 3.97
C PHE A 495 27.54 -37.91 4.91
N LYS A 496 28.20 -39.07 4.94
CA LYS A 496 29.43 -39.27 5.72
C LYS A 496 30.51 -38.26 5.34
N LYS A 497 30.73 -38.03 4.03
CA LYS A 497 31.67 -37.01 3.54
C LYS A 497 31.33 -35.60 4.05
N LEU A 498 30.05 -35.21 4.06
CA LEU A 498 29.62 -33.91 4.59
C LEU A 498 29.88 -33.78 6.09
N VAL A 499 29.64 -34.84 6.87
CA VAL A 499 29.91 -34.87 8.31
C VAL A 499 31.41 -34.78 8.58
N ASP A 500 32.23 -35.53 7.84
CA ASP A 500 33.69 -35.57 8.00
C ASP A 500 34.34 -34.23 7.61
N THR A 501 33.78 -33.54 6.60
CA THR A 501 34.28 -32.24 6.12
C THR A 501 33.85 -31.08 7.03
N ALA A 502 32.84 -31.26 7.88
CA ALA A 502 32.32 -30.16 8.70
C ALA A 502 33.35 -29.73 9.78
N PRO A 503 33.76 -28.44 9.78
CA PRO A 503 34.97 -28.00 10.49
C PRO A 503 34.83 -27.90 12.01
N THR A 504 33.60 -27.91 12.53
CA THR A 504 33.32 -27.75 13.96
C THR A 504 32.28 -28.76 14.43
N ALA A 505 32.25 -29.06 15.72
CA ALA A 505 31.21 -29.90 16.32
C ALA A 505 29.80 -29.32 16.10
N ALA A 506 29.67 -27.98 16.16
CA ALA A 506 28.41 -27.29 15.85
C ALA A 506 27.99 -27.49 14.39
N ALA A 507 28.92 -27.37 13.44
CA ALA A 507 28.64 -27.63 12.02
C ALA A 507 28.23 -29.09 11.79
N ARG A 508 28.95 -30.05 12.39
CA ARG A 508 28.61 -31.49 12.35
C ARG A 508 27.21 -31.76 12.87
N ALA A 509 26.84 -31.20 14.02
CA ALA A 509 25.50 -31.34 14.59
C ALA A 509 24.41 -30.78 13.66
N ARG A 510 24.70 -29.72 12.89
CA ARG A 510 23.78 -29.19 11.88
C ARG A 510 23.68 -30.10 10.65
N VAL A 511 24.79 -30.59 10.12
CA VAL A 511 24.81 -31.55 9.00
C VAL A 511 24.03 -32.81 9.36
N ASN A 512 24.15 -33.31 10.60
CA ASN A 512 23.42 -34.49 11.07
C ASN A 512 21.89 -34.38 10.96
N ARG A 513 21.34 -33.17 10.89
CA ARG A 513 19.90 -32.98 10.64
C ARG A 513 19.45 -33.52 9.28
N LEU A 514 20.37 -33.76 8.34
CA LEU A 514 20.09 -34.36 7.03
C LEU A 514 19.83 -35.87 7.10
N GLU A 515 20.21 -36.54 8.19
CA GLU A 515 20.07 -37.99 8.40
C GLU A 515 18.69 -38.56 8.00
N PRO A 516 17.54 -37.92 8.35
CA PRO A 516 16.23 -38.43 7.98
C PRO A 516 15.97 -38.53 6.47
N LEU A 517 16.79 -37.88 5.63
CA LEU A 517 16.66 -37.83 4.18
C LEU A 517 17.79 -38.57 3.43
N VAL A 518 18.68 -39.26 4.16
CA VAL A 518 19.76 -40.07 3.58
C VAL A 518 19.18 -41.30 2.86
N ASP A 519 19.69 -41.60 1.67
CA ASP A 519 19.25 -42.68 0.79
C ASP A 519 17.75 -42.63 0.41
N LYS A 520 17.14 -41.43 0.50
CA LYS A 520 15.74 -41.18 0.08
C LYS A 520 15.68 -40.30 -1.18
N PRO A 521 15.98 -40.83 -2.38
CA PRO A 521 16.03 -40.04 -3.62
C PRO A 521 14.68 -39.42 -4.00
N TYR A 522 13.57 -39.97 -3.53
CA TYR A 522 12.22 -39.42 -3.75
C TYR A 522 12.03 -38.06 -3.06
N ASP A 523 12.56 -37.89 -1.85
CA ASP A 523 12.40 -36.65 -1.07
C ASP A 523 13.20 -35.47 -1.64
N TRP A 524 14.23 -35.75 -2.43
CA TRP A 524 15.06 -34.75 -3.10
C TRP A 524 14.58 -34.41 -4.51
N GLN A 525 13.48 -35.01 -4.98
CA GLN A 525 12.88 -34.65 -6.26
C GLN A 525 12.38 -33.20 -6.21
N TRP A 526 12.44 -32.51 -7.36
CA TRP A 526 12.00 -31.12 -7.46
C TRP A 526 10.56 -30.94 -6.97
N SER A 527 9.65 -31.87 -7.29
CA SER A 527 8.26 -31.86 -6.84
C SER A 527 8.10 -31.87 -5.31
N LYS A 528 9.11 -32.33 -4.56
CA LYS A 528 9.11 -32.44 -3.08
C LYS A 528 9.91 -31.35 -2.37
N ARG A 529 10.47 -30.40 -3.12
CA ARG A 529 11.34 -29.33 -2.57
C ARG A 529 10.73 -28.54 -1.42
N PHE A 530 9.41 -28.39 -1.34
CA PHE A 530 8.75 -27.66 -0.25
C PHE A 530 8.55 -28.48 1.02
N ASP A 531 8.69 -29.81 0.96
CA ASP A 531 8.63 -30.69 2.13
C ASP A 531 9.97 -30.73 2.88
N VAL A 532 11.07 -30.34 2.23
CA VAL A 532 12.43 -30.43 2.78
C VAL A 532 12.58 -29.60 4.07
N PRO A 533 12.12 -28.34 4.17
CA PRO A 533 12.24 -27.56 5.40
C PRO A 533 11.58 -28.22 6.62
N SER A 534 10.38 -28.76 6.45
CA SER A 534 9.66 -29.41 7.55
C SER A 534 10.32 -30.72 7.96
N LYS A 535 10.77 -31.53 7.01
CA LYS A 535 11.51 -32.79 7.27
C LYS A 535 12.86 -32.58 7.96
N LEU A 536 13.50 -31.43 7.74
CA LEU A 536 14.77 -31.05 8.38
C LEU A 536 14.57 -30.17 9.63
N ALA A 537 13.33 -29.94 10.05
CA ALA A 537 12.96 -29.05 11.16
C ALA A 537 13.63 -27.67 11.05
N MET A 538 13.63 -27.07 9.86
CA MET A 538 14.24 -25.77 9.60
C MET A 538 13.60 -24.66 10.45
N LYS A 539 14.43 -23.81 11.02
CA LYS A 539 13.97 -22.57 11.65
C LYS A 539 13.49 -21.58 10.56
N PRO A 540 12.65 -20.58 10.89
CA PRO A 540 12.13 -19.63 9.89
C PRO A 540 13.20 -18.95 9.02
N ALA A 541 14.36 -18.59 9.60
CA ALA A 541 15.47 -17.99 8.87
C ALA A 541 16.20 -19.00 7.95
N GLU A 542 16.32 -20.26 8.37
CA GLU A 542 16.89 -21.34 7.56
C GLU A 542 15.97 -21.65 6.38
N GLU A 543 14.66 -21.76 6.62
CA GLU A 543 13.64 -21.97 5.60
C GLU A 543 13.63 -20.85 4.56
N SER A 544 13.70 -19.59 5.00
CA SER A 544 13.71 -18.44 4.09
C SER A 544 14.94 -18.45 3.17
N LEU A 545 16.12 -18.78 3.71
CA LEU A 545 17.34 -18.90 2.91
C LEU A 545 17.29 -20.12 1.97
N TYR A 546 16.77 -21.26 2.44
CA TYR A 546 16.55 -22.43 1.59
C TYR A 546 15.69 -22.09 0.39
N ARG A 547 14.54 -21.44 0.63
CA ARG A 547 13.59 -21.03 -0.40
C ARG A 547 14.22 -20.06 -1.41
N LEU A 548 15.01 -19.10 -0.94
CA LEU A 548 15.78 -18.22 -1.81
C LEU A 548 16.72 -19.01 -2.74
N LEU A 549 17.51 -19.94 -2.18
CA LEU A 549 18.53 -20.70 -2.92
C LEU A 549 17.94 -21.72 -3.90
N ILE A 550 16.70 -22.16 -3.69
CA ILE A 550 15.96 -22.94 -4.70
C ILE A 550 15.28 -22.04 -5.76
N GLY A 551 15.56 -20.74 -5.78
CA GLY A 551 15.08 -19.80 -6.80
C GLY A 551 13.69 -19.25 -6.53
N GLU A 552 13.22 -19.24 -5.28
CA GLU A 552 11.96 -18.55 -4.99
C GLU A 552 12.14 -17.04 -4.90
N ASP A 553 11.24 -16.32 -5.59
CA ASP A 553 11.08 -14.87 -5.45
C ASP A 553 10.48 -14.53 -4.08
N LEU A 554 11.34 -14.16 -3.14
CA LEU A 554 11.00 -13.72 -1.78
C LEU A 554 11.99 -12.65 -1.31
N MET A 555 11.59 -11.84 -0.34
CA MET A 555 12.47 -10.84 0.26
C MET A 555 13.04 -11.31 1.60
N LEU A 556 14.37 -11.43 1.68
CA LEU A 556 15.06 -11.68 2.94
C LEU A 556 15.28 -10.36 3.69
N VAL A 557 14.41 -10.04 4.64
CA VAL A 557 14.49 -8.82 5.44
C VAL A 557 15.40 -9.02 6.65
N VAL A 558 16.71 -8.85 6.45
CA VAL A 558 17.72 -8.92 7.52
C VAL A 558 18.54 -7.63 7.61
N GLN A 559 19.22 -7.42 8.73
CA GLN A 559 19.96 -6.17 9.03
C GLN A 559 20.89 -5.71 7.91
N GLY A 560 21.69 -6.63 7.34
CA GLY A 560 22.60 -6.33 6.22
C GLY A 560 21.87 -5.86 4.96
N THR A 561 20.78 -6.54 4.58
CA THR A 561 19.98 -6.18 3.39
C THR A 561 19.28 -4.83 3.57
N LEU A 562 18.76 -4.55 4.77
CA LEU A 562 18.14 -3.27 5.09
C LEU A 562 19.16 -2.13 5.07
N ARG A 563 20.40 -2.39 5.49
CA ARG A 563 21.48 -1.39 5.43
C ARG A 563 21.88 -1.06 4.00
N VAL A 564 22.00 -2.05 3.12
CA VAL A 564 22.22 -1.82 1.68
C VAL A 564 21.09 -0.96 1.12
N ALA A 565 19.83 -1.35 1.36
CA ALA A 565 18.66 -0.59 0.92
C ALA A 565 18.64 0.85 1.43
N ALA A 566 18.96 1.06 2.72
CA ALA A 566 19.01 2.40 3.32
C ALA A 566 20.08 3.28 2.68
N ARG A 567 21.32 2.80 2.53
CA ARG A 567 22.42 3.56 1.91
C ARG A 567 22.15 3.88 0.45
N MET A 568 21.54 2.98 -0.31
CA MET A 568 21.16 3.21 -1.70
C MET A 568 20.05 4.25 -1.87
N ASN A 569 19.22 4.46 -0.85
CA ASN A 569 18.15 5.46 -0.87
C ASN A 569 18.52 6.73 -0.06
N ASP A 570 19.79 6.87 0.35
CA ASP A 570 20.30 7.95 1.21
C ASP A 570 19.52 8.15 2.53
N ILE A 571 19.09 7.06 3.14
CA ILE A 571 18.35 7.06 4.41
C ILE A 571 19.27 6.59 5.54
N ASP A 572 19.14 7.23 6.70
CA ASP A 572 19.90 6.84 7.88
C ASP A 572 19.46 5.48 8.45
N THR A 573 20.42 4.69 8.92
CA THR A 573 20.19 3.29 9.30
C THR A 573 19.43 3.12 10.61
N ASP A 574 19.33 4.17 11.42
CA ASP A 574 18.73 4.17 12.76
C ASP A 574 17.40 4.94 12.88
N HIS A 575 16.73 5.23 11.76
CA HIS A 575 15.48 5.99 11.77
C HIS A 575 14.27 5.17 12.32
N PRO A 576 13.32 5.78 13.06
CA PRO A 576 12.05 5.13 13.41
C PRO A 576 11.31 4.62 12.16
N ASN A 577 10.65 3.46 12.26
CA ASN A 577 10.02 2.70 11.15
C ASN A 577 10.95 1.95 10.18
N ARG A 578 12.23 1.74 10.55
CA ARG A 578 13.24 0.96 9.80
C ARG A 578 12.73 -0.31 9.11
N HIS A 579 11.83 -1.06 9.77
CA HIS A 579 11.30 -2.30 9.20
C HIS A 579 10.27 -2.09 8.08
N SER A 580 9.41 -1.07 8.16
CA SER A 580 8.37 -0.85 7.12
C SER A 580 8.95 -0.09 5.94
N GLU A 581 9.70 0.97 6.18
CA GLU A 581 10.34 1.76 5.11
C GLU A 581 11.52 1.03 4.50
N GLY A 582 12.33 0.34 5.31
CA GLY A 582 13.43 -0.48 4.82
C GLY A 582 12.97 -1.64 3.93
N ARG A 583 11.78 -2.20 4.17
CA ARG A 583 11.17 -3.18 3.25
C ARG A 583 10.83 -2.55 1.90
N VAL A 584 10.21 -1.37 1.88
CA VAL A 584 9.89 -0.64 0.64
C VAL A 584 11.15 -0.24 -0.13
N ASN A 585 12.23 0.12 0.56
CA ASN A 585 13.49 0.44 -0.11
C ASN A 585 14.16 -0.83 -0.70
N LEU A 586 13.98 -1.98 -0.05
CA LEU A 586 14.50 -3.25 -0.54
C LEU A 586 13.75 -3.72 -1.81
N VAL A 587 12.44 -3.43 -1.92
CA VAL A 587 11.62 -3.70 -3.12
C VAL A 587 12.30 -3.17 -4.38
N LYS A 588 12.80 -1.92 -4.35
CA LYS A 588 13.44 -1.27 -5.50
C LYS A 588 14.73 -1.93 -5.96
N LEU A 589 15.47 -2.56 -5.03
CA LEU A 589 16.71 -3.26 -5.32
C LEU A 589 16.47 -4.68 -5.82
N VAL A 590 15.45 -5.35 -5.27
CA VAL A 590 15.18 -6.76 -5.58
C VAL A 590 14.36 -6.90 -6.87
N GLY A 591 13.36 -6.04 -7.09
CA GLY A 591 12.36 -6.23 -8.15
C GLY A 591 11.58 -7.54 -8.01
N ALA A 592 10.94 -8.00 -9.07
CA ALA A 592 10.23 -9.26 -9.22
C ALA A 592 10.79 -10.08 -10.40
N GLY A 593 10.26 -11.29 -10.58
CA GLY A 593 10.57 -12.13 -11.75
C GLY A 593 11.74 -13.09 -11.52
N GLU A 594 12.23 -13.69 -12.61
CA GLU A 594 13.17 -14.82 -12.54
C GLU A 594 14.53 -14.46 -11.92
N ASP A 595 14.97 -13.21 -12.06
CA ASP A 595 16.24 -12.71 -11.50
C ASP A 595 16.11 -12.16 -10.08
N ALA A 596 14.89 -12.00 -9.54
CA ALA A 596 14.70 -11.47 -8.19
C ALA A 596 15.41 -12.31 -7.10
N PRO A 597 15.38 -13.65 -7.12
CA PRO A 597 16.14 -14.48 -6.17
C PRO A 597 17.65 -14.22 -6.28
N LEU A 598 18.17 -14.04 -7.49
CA LEU A 598 19.59 -13.80 -7.72
C LEU A 598 20.01 -12.44 -7.16
N ARG A 599 19.24 -11.38 -7.45
CA ARG A 599 19.43 -10.03 -6.88
C ARG A 599 19.34 -10.03 -5.35
N MET A 600 18.37 -10.73 -4.76
CA MET A 600 18.24 -10.84 -3.32
C MET A 600 19.43 -11.58 -2.69
N GLY A 601 19.94 -12.64 -3.33
CA GLY A 601 21.19 -13.30 -2.96
C GLY A 601 22.38 -12.34 -3.00
N ALA A 602 22.50 -11.54 -4.06
CA ALA A 602 23.55 -10.54 -4.20
C ALA A 602 23.52 -9.49 -3.09
N ILE A 603 22.35 -8.90 -2.83
CA ILE A 603 22.15 -7.90 -1.77
C ILE A 603 22.51 -8.48 -0.39
N ARG A 604 22.20 -9.76 -0.14
CA ARG A 604 22.60 -10.45 1.10
C ARG A 604 24.11 -10.55 1.23
N ILE A 605 24.83 -10.92 0.16
CA ILE A 605 26.30 -11.01 0.15
C ILE A 605 26.90 -9.62 0.35
N ILE A 606 26.47 -8.63 -0.44
CA ILE A 606 26.91 -7.24 -0.32
C ILE A 606 26.70 -6.74 1.11
N GLY A 607 25.52 -6.97 1.69
CA GLY A 607 25.21 -6.56 3.05
C GLY A 607 26.05 -7.26 4.12
N THR A 608 26.54 -8.46 3.86
CA THR A 608 27.39 -9.19 4.83
C THR A 608 28.86 -8.80 4.68
N ASP A 609 29.35 -8.75 3.44
CA ASP A 609 30.78 -8.78 3.15
C ASP A 609 31.35 -7.42 2.76
N LEU A 610 30.56 -6.54 2.12
CA LEU A 610 31.05 -5.29 1.53
C LEU A 610 30.47 -4.06 2.23
N CYS A 611 29.15 -3.96 2.26
CA CYS A 611 28.40 -2.86 2.85
C CYS A 611 28.25 -3.09 4.36
N ARG A 612 29.37 -3.15 5.08
CA ARG A 612 29.44 -3.32 6.54
C ARG A 612 29.02 -2.06 7.27
N GLU A 613 28.67 -2.21 8.55
CA GLU A 613 28.29 -1.08 9.41
C GLU A 613 29.46 -0.11 9.54
N ASP A 614 30.59 -0.62 10.02
CA ASP A 614 31.90 0.04 10.05
C ASP A 614 32.75 -0.39 8.85
N GLU A 615 33.59 0.54 8.35
CA GLU A 615 34.58 0.30 7.29
C GLU A 615 34.01 -0.43 6.04
N PRO A 616 33.04 0.16 5.32
CA PRO A 616 32.50 -0.46 4.11
C PRO A 616 33.55 -0.55 3.00
N VAL A 617 33.62 -1.71 2.34
CA VAL A 617 34.52 -1.98 1.21
C VAL A 617 33.88 -1.50 -0.09
N CYS A 618 33.78 -0.18 -0.26
CA CYS A 618 33.07 0.43 -1.38
C CYS A 618 33.72 0.17 -2.75
N SER A 619 35.04 0.01 -2.81
CA SER A 619 35.80 -0.24 -4.05
C SER A 619 35.41 -1.52 -4.77
N GLU A 620 34.92 -2.52 -4.05
CA GLU A 620 34.49 -3.83 -4.58
C GLU A 620 32.96 -3.94 -4.73
N CYS A 621 32.22 -2.90 -4.34
CA CYS A 621 30.76 -2.94 -4.34
C CYS A 621 30.21 -2.67 -5.76
N PRO A 622 29.38 -3.57 -6.34
CA PRO A 622 28.81 -3.34 -7.67
C PRO A 622 27.85 -2.15 -7.72
N LEU A 623 27.38 -1.70 -6.55
CA LEU A 623 26.47 -0.57 -6.41
C LEU A 623 27.19 0.76 -6.25
N VAL A 624 28.53 0.78 -6.24
CA VAL A 624 29.31 1.98 -5.89
C VAL A 624 28.95 3.19 -6.77
N ALA A 625 28.88 3.00 -8.09
CA ALA A 625 28.54 4.05 -9.04
C ALA A 625 27.12 4.63 -8.86
N HIS A 626 26.23 3.89 -8.20
CA HIS A 626 24.84 4.27 -7.96
C HIS A 626 24.60 4.72 -6.51
N CYS A 627 25.58 4.57 -5.61
CA CYS A 627 25.42 4.84 -4.20
C CYS A 627 25.55 6.34 -3.90
N PRO A 628 24.50 7.02 -3.40
CA PRO A 628 24.52 8.46 -3.19
C PRO A 628 25.58 8.89 -2.16
N ARG A 629 25.88 8.05 -1.16
CA ARG A 629 26.87 8.35 -0.11
C ARG A 629 28.33 8.33 -0.58
N GLN A 630 28.64 7.78 -1.77
CA GLN A 630 29.99 7.88 -2.32
C GLN A 630 30.33 9.32 -2.72
N LYS A 631 29.35 10.11 -3.16
CA LYS A 631 29.54 11.53 -3.53
C LYS A 631 29.95 12.42 -2.35
N ALA A 632 29.87 11.91 -1.12
CA ALA A 632 30.23 12.62 0.11
C ALA A 632 31.57 12.16 0.74
N LEU A 633 32.24 11.14 0.17
CA LEU A 633 33.57 10.73 0.63
C LEU A 633 34.63 11.57 -0.10
N PRO A 634 35.53 12.27 0.62
CA PRO A 634 36.61 13.01 -0.04
C PRO A 634 37.46 12.02 -0.83
N THR A 635 37.72 12.36 -2.10
CA THR A 635 38.63 11.63 -2.97
C THR A 635 40.02 11.72 -2.34
N ILE A 636 40.44 10.68 -1.62
CA ILE A 636 41.83 10.54 -1.20
C ILE A 636 42.57 10.04 -2.43
N PHE A 637 43.28 10.96 -3.09
CA PHE A 637 44.27 10.65 -4.13
C PHE A 637 45.49 9.94 -3.54
#